data_AF-D9SNC0-F1
#
_entry.id   AF-D9SNC0-F1
#
_cell.length_a   1.000
_cell.length_b   1.000
_cell.length_c   1.000
_cell.angle_alpha   90.00
_cell.angle_beta   90.00
_cell.angle_gamma   90.00
#
_symmetry.space_group_name_H-M   'P 1'
#
loop_
_entity.id
_entity.type
_entity.pdbx_description
1 polymer ?
#
loop_
_entity_poly.entity_id
_entity_poly.type
_entity_poly.pdbx_seq_one_letter_code
_entity_poly.pdbx_strand_id
1 'polypeptide(L)'
;MLSNNDSAKKECIKSIPKEKHATHGISKMVARLYKSLPDIVKDKKEFITYLVEYFYENILDQDKIVEYFMFILRAIKLTEKNLFDIKSKILNTDEHIEIVKIDSYLLDGSAIIWFSDGKSIVFKMRALEDIERFNYIINWTNSKLPDKYKLSTSCLLNYKRYGFIENIANEIPQDLEEYYFNSGQLLALLYMMDCNKVEKKDIISLRNCPSILNCTNLFIVQEEIFNQEISSTDIAKKILDYSVYNIEFLSEDMSCLAKNYINLIKSGYKYRYNIISSNKSQLIKIINELFKGDHLILSHMIPKIYNFTENDLKQQLYFLDVRFVQFKYQDSNFKFLVGDTYDNLNKEELKEIAIKLGDYIIQKSIIGVENSLTTRSWITDVKLGNKLELSHKCNSISYGTCGIAIFLLYLGVVTQKAYFIAASIESMRKVIYAMNKKSIENHTLRESAEVTYTLLKIYMITKDEFIKSSVIKISSLAFSILSNSTDKLELEDMEAFTIILLAIYKEKLSDFNINRVFKIADLSYNKVLGFWKNEVCKNSLNYDVNGVVVIFSILLYIKKNAVIEHEIQQLLKIERSIGSKKQCRKKETYKKVLISRSILKEYGYNDGLIVQELNETIKYIIEKEFGNGTYYNRDIENIELVRYAASSLEDDVLINSCNSNLNRLVKEDLIENIKKQIKFEDRPLSFKYGTIGQGYRLIRIYNEDIVPQILFI
;
A
#
# COMPACT_ATOMS: atom_id res chain seq x y z
N MET A 1 25.73 6.68 26.88
CA MET A 1 25.82 8.09 27.30
C MET A 1 24.71 8.39 28.32
N LEU A 2 24.81 7.81 29.52
CA LEU A 2 23.84 7.97 30.61
C LEU A 2 24.63 8.12 31.92
N SER A 3 25.11 9.32 32.17
CA SER A 3 25.57 9.79 33.49
C SER A 3 25.88 11.27 33.33
N ASN A 4 24.93 12.17 33.64
CA ASN A 4 25.16 13.60 33.96
C ASN A 4 23.84 14.39 34.12
N ASN A 5 22.79 13.83 34.74
CA ASN A 5 21.55 14.59 35.00
C ASN A 5 21.10 14.62 36.48
N ASP A 6 21.88 14.09 37.41
CA ASP A 6 21.50 14.05 38.84
C ASP A 6 21.78 15.35 39.61
N SER A 7 22.64 16.24 39.09
CA SER A 7 22.95 17.51 39.77
C SER A 7 21.94 18.63 39.45
N ALA A 8 21.32 18.63 38.26
CA ALA A 8 20.32 19.64 37.87
C ALA A 8 18.92 19.39 38.47
N LYS A 9 18.60 18.14 38.87
CA LYS A 9 17.31 17.79 39.49
C LYS A 9 17.19 18.22 40.96
N LYS A 10 18.32 18.40 41.68
CA LYS A 10 18.29 18.78 43.11
C LYS A 10 18.11 20.27 43.38
N GLU A 11 18.27 21.15 42.38
CA GLU A 11 18.10 22.60 42.55
C GLU A 11 16.71 23.14 42.18
N CYS A 12 15.89 22.40 41.41
CA CYS A 12 14.52 22.83 41.10
C CYS A 12 13.51 22.61 42.25
N ILE A 13 13.88 21.92 43.34
CA ILE A 13 13.01 21.67 44.49
C ILE A 13 13.01 22.85 45.49
N LYS A 14 13.89 23.86 45.32
CA LYS A 14 14.02 24.98 46.27
C LYS A 14 13.29 26.28 45.89
N SER A 15 12.54 26.32 44.79
CA SER A 15 11.79 27.52 44.40
C SER A 15 10.36 27.21 43.97
N ILE A 16 9.54 26.75 44.91
CA ILE A 16 8.08 26.85 44.81
C ILE A 16 7.69 28.23 45.39
N PRO A 17 6.98 29.11 44.67
CA PRO A 17 6.50 30.36 45.22
C PRO A 17 5.54 30.07 46.38
N LYS A 18 5.78 30.68 47.54
CA LYS A 18 4.86 30.66 48.69
C LYS A 18 3.61 31.49 48.40
N GLU A 19 2.70 30.97 47.58
CA GLU A 19 1.32 31.44 47.56
C GLU A 19 0.54 30.76 48.70
N LYS A 20 0.28 31.52 49.76
CA LYS A 20 -0.34 31.05 51.02
C LYS A 20 -1.81 30.66 50.89
N HIS A 21 -2.45 30.81 49.73
CA HIS A 21 -3.87 30.49 49.54
C HIS A 21 -4.13 29.11 48.91
N ALA A 22 -3.26 28.60 48.01
CA ALA A 22 -3.40 27.26 47.43
C ALA A 22 -2.98 26.13 48.40
N THR A 23 -2.02 26.41 49.29
CA THR A 23 -1.45 25.43 50.24
C THR A 23 -2.43 25.00 51.36
N HIS A 24 -3.40 25.85 51.71
CA HIS A 24 -4.39 25.53 52.75
C HIS A 24 -5.49 24.56 52.26
N GLY A 25 -5.83 24.60 50.96
CA GLY A 25 -6.80 23.69 50.34
C GLY A 25 -6.25 22.27 50.20
N ILE A 26 -5.02 22.15 49.71
CA ILE A 26 -4.35 20.85 49.52
C ILE A 26 -4.11 20.15 50.86
N SER A 27 -3.63 20.87 51.89
CA SER A 27 -3.41 20.29 53.23
C SER A 27 -4.70 19.74 53.85
N LYS A 28 -5.83 20.46 53.72
CA LYS A 28 -7.15 19.96 54.19
C LYS A 28 -7.61 18.74 53.40
N MET A 29 -7.32 18.69 52.10
CA MET A 29 -7.69 17.56 51.25
C MET A 29 -6.87 16.31 51.55
N VAL A 30 -5.55 16.45 51.72
CA VAL A 30 -4.65 15.37 52.14
C VAL A 30 -5.07 14.80 53.51
N ALA A 31 -5.44 15.67 54.46
CA ALA A 31 -5.97 15.23 55.76
C ALA A 31 -7.30 14.47 55.65
N ARG A 32 -8.18 14.86 54.73
CA ARG A 32 -9.43 14.13 54.43
C ARG A 32 -9.16 12.79 53.75
N LEU A 33 -8.21 12.74 52.82
CA LEU A 33 -7.76 11.53 52.16
C LEU A 33 -7.25 10.52 53.19
N TYR A 34 -6.33 10.94 54.07
CA TYR A 34 -5.78 10.09 55.14
C TYR A 34 -6.86 9.46 56.02
N LYS A 35 -7.85 10.25 56.44
CA LYS A 35 -8.98 9.76 57.23
C LYS A 35 -9.91 8.81 56.46
N SER A 36 -9.90 8.87 55.13
CA SER A 36 -10.78 8.09 54.26
C SER A 36 -10.11 6.86 53.65
N LEU A 37 -8.80 6.66 53.88
CA LEU A 37 -8.08 5.49 53.40
C LEU A 37 -8.49 4.24 54.19
N PRO A 38 -8.97 3.19 53.50
CA PRO A 38 -9.28 1.92 54.15
C PRO A 38 -8.04 1.21 54.70
N ASP A 39 -8.27 0.18 55.51
CA ASP A 39 -7.20 -0.54 56.22
C ASP A 39 -6.38 -1.46 55.30
N ILE A 40 -6.85 -1.71 54.08
CA ILE A 40 -6.08 -2.41 53.04
C ILE A 40 -4.79 -1.66 52.63
N VAL A 41 -4.65 -0.37 52.94
CA VAL A 41 -3.48 0.43 52.53
C VAL A 41 -2.36 0.28 53.56
N LYS A 42 -1.21 -0.23 53.11
CA LYS A 42 0.02 -0.34 53.90
C LYS A 42 0.58 1.06 54.15
N ASP A 43 0.95 1.32 55.41
CA ASP A 43 1.49 2.61 55.87
C ASP A 43 0.80 3.82 55.21
N LYS A 44 -0.37 4.19 55.72
CA LYS A 44 -1.20 5.29 55.19
C LYS A 44 -0.42 6.62 55.05
N LYS A 45 0.65 6.85 55.82
CA LYS A 45 1.44 8.08 55.77
C LYS A 45 2.44 8.05 54.61
N GLU A 46 3.17 6.96 54.47
CA GLU A 46 4.10 6.75 53.35
C GLU A 46 3.33 6.76 52.02
N PHE A 47 2.21 6.04 51.96
CA PHE A 47 1.36 5.96 50.77
C PHE A 47 0.88 7.33 50.28
N ILE A 48 0.43 8.20 51.19
CA ILE A 48 0.00 9.56 50.81
C ILE A 48 1.15 10.42 50.33
N THR A 49 2.31 10.32 50.99
CA THR A 49 3.51 11.04 50.57
C THR A 49 3.84 10.68 49.12
N TYR A 50 3.87 9.38 48.81
CA TYR A 50 4.07 8.87 47.46
C TYR A 50 3.00 9.39 46.47
N LEU A 51 1.71 9.36 46.81
CA LEU A 51 0.66 9.82 45.90
C LEU A 51 0.78 11.32 45.55
N VAL A 52 1.18 12.14 46.52
CA VAL A 52 1.39 13.57 46.34
C VAL A 52 2.61 13.80 45.44
N GLU A 53 3.73 13.11 45.71
CA GLU A 53 4.93 13.18 44.88
C GLU A 53 4.64 12.76 43.44
N TYR A 54 3.98 11.61 43.25
CA TYR A 54 3.60 11.10 41.94
C TYR A 54 2.74 12.10 41.14
N PHE A 55 1.78 12.75 41.80
CA PHE A 55 0.93 13.77 41.17
C PHE A 55 1.75 14.94 40.63
N TYR A 56 2.66 15.47 41.44
CA TYR A 56 3.50 16.61 41.03
C TYR A 56 4.52 16.23 39.96
N GLU A 57 4.99 14.98 39.94
CA GLU A 57 5.92 14.51 38.92
C GLU A 57 5.24 14.24 37.56
N ASN A 58 3.97 13.79 37.54
CA ASN A 58 3.37 13.21 36.32
C ASN A 58 2.11 13.92 35.79
N ILE A 59 1.36 14.66 36.62
CA ILE A 59 0.05 15.24 36.20
C ILE A 59 0.14 16.75 35.93
N LEU A 60 1.06 17.47 36.61
CA LEU A 60 1.48 18.87 36.39
C LEU A 60 0.38 19.97 36.37
N ASP A 61 -0.90 19.61 36.34
CA ASP A 61 -2.06 20.50 36.33
C ASP A 61 -2.73 20.53 37.71
N GLN A 62 -2.56 21.64 38.45
CA GLN A 62 -3.03 21.78 39.83
C GLN A 62 -4.55 21.67 39.96
N ASP A 63 -5.32 21.96 38.91
CA ASP A 63 -6.78 21.91 38.94
C ASP A 63 -7.32 20.46 38.96
N LYS A 64 -6.49 19.48 38.58
CA LYS A 64 -6.85 18.05 38.54
C LYS A 64 -6.60 17.30 39.84
N ILE A 65 -6.01 17.94 40.85
CA ILE A 65 -5.60 17.27 42.10
C ILE A 65 -6.79 16.66 42.85
N VAL A 66 -7.94 17.32 42.81
CA VAL A 66 -9.18 16.83 43.45
C VAL A 66 -9.68 15.58 42.73
N GLU A 67 -9.75 15.62 41.40
CA GLU A 67 -10.19 14.51 40.56
C GLU A 67 -9.27 13.29 40.73
N TYR A 68 -7.95 13.51 40.73
CA TYR A 68 -6.95 12.50 40.99
C TYR A 68 -7.18 11.77 42.31
N PHE A 69 -7.31 12.49 43.43
CA PHE A 69 -7.53 11.84 44.73
C PHE A 69 -8.89 11.15 44.83
N MET A 70 -9.94 11.71 44.21
CA MET A 70 -11.24 11.05 44.15
C MET A 70 -11.15 9.73 43.37
N PHE A 71 -10.43 9.73 42.25
CA PHE A 71 -10.20 8.53 41.45
C PHE A 71 -9.42 7.46 42.23
N ILE A 72 -8.30 7.84 42.88
CA ILE A 72 -7.50 6.94 43.71
C ILE A 72 -8.33 6.35 44.86
N LEU A 73 -9.06 7.18 45.60
CA LEU A 73 -9.93 6.70 46.69
C LEU A 73 -10.95 5.69 46.20
N ARG A 74 -11.51 5.93 45.00
CA ARG A 74 -12.47 5.02 44.39
C ARG A 74 -11.81 3.71 43.97
N ALA A 75 -10.62 3.76 43.37
CA ALA A 75 -9.84 2.57 43.03
C ALA A 75 -9.54 1.71 44.28
N ILE A 76 -9.10 2.33 45.38
CA ILE A 76 -8.80 1.63 46.64
C ILE A 76 -10.06 0.97 47.22
N LYS A 77 -11.16 1.73 47.37
CA LYS A 77 -12.42 1.21 47.93
C LYS A 77 -13.00 0.06 47.11
N LEU A 78 -12.91 0.14 45.78
CA LEU A 78 -13.38 -0.93 44.90
C LEU A 78 -12.43 -2.13 44.93
N THR A 79 -11.14 -1.93 45.11
CA THR A 79 -10.16 -3.02 45.28
C THR A 79 -10.44 -3.78 46.57
N GLU A 80 -10.59 -3.06 47.69
CA GLU A 80 -10.95 -3.66 48.99
C GLU A 80 -12.24 -4.46 48.93
N LYS A 81 -13.29 -3.86 48.35
CA LYS A 81 -14.60 -4.51 48.20
C LYS A 81 -14.52 -5.85 47.45
N ASN A 82 -13.62 -5.96 46.47
CA ASN A 82 -13.52 -7.13 45.59
C ASN A 82 -12.24 -7.94 45.83
N LEU A 83 -11.57 -7.76 46.97
CA LEU A 83 -10.26 -8.33 47.25
C LEU A 83 -10.24 -9.85 47.15
N PHE A 84 -11.30 -10.51 47.61
CA PHE A 84 -11.43 -11.97 47.54
C PHE A 84 -11.42 -12.49 46.09
N ASP A 85 -12.18 -11.86 45.20
CA ASP A 85 -12.20 -12.22 43.78
C ASP A 85 -10.84 -11.93 43.13
N ILE A 86 -10.22 -10.79 43.45
CA ILE A 86 -8.89 -10.41 42.92
C ILE A 86 -7.84 -11.44 43.31
N LYS A 87 -7.81 -11.83 44.59
CA LYS A 87 -6.88 -12.84 45.12
C LYS A 87 -7.03 -14.19 44.44
N SER A 88 -8.26 -14.68 44.32
CA SER A 88 -8.54 -16.02 43.81
C SER A 88 -8.46 -16.13 42.29
N LYS A 89 -8.89 -15.11 41.54
CA LYS A 89 -9.04 -15.19 40.07
C LYS A 89 -7.96 -14.46 39.28
N ILE A 90 -7.31 -13.45 39.84
CA ILE A 90 -6.24 -12.69 39.15
C ILE A 90 -4.88 -13.03 39.74
N LEU A 91 -4.70 -12.85 41.05
CA LEU A 91 -3.39 -12.99 41.69
C LEU A 91 -3.03 -14.43 42.04
N ASN A 92 -4.01 -15.32 42.10
CA ASN A 92 -3.88 -16.71 42.55
C ASN A 92 -3.03 -16.82 43.83
N THR A 93 -3.43 -16.11 44.88
CA THR A 93 -2.75 -16.08 46.18
C THR A 93 -3.73 -16.15 47.34
N ASP A 94 -3.39 -16.93 48.36
CA ASP A 94 -4.10 -16.99 49.63
C ASP A 94 -3.49 -16.06 50.68
N GLU A 95 -2.32 -15.48 50.41
CA GLU A 95 -1.57 -14.62 51.33
C GLU A 95 -2.32 -13.32 51.69
N HIS A 96 -2.09 -12.80 52.88
CA HIS A 96 -2.58 -11.49 53.24
C HIS A 96 -1.84 -10.43 52.43
N ILE A 97 -2.59 -9.59 51.70
CA ILE A 97 -2.03 -8.56 50.82
C ILE A 97 -2.60 -7.19 51.17
N GLU A 98 -1.71 -6.20 51.18
CA GLU A 98 -2.03 -4.79 51.38
C GLU A 98 -1.60 -3.98 50.15
N ILE A 99 -2.29 -2.88 49.86
CA ILE A 99 -1.91 -1.93 48.81
C ILE A 99 -0.70 -1.13 49.28
N VAL A 100 0.39 -1.18 48.53
CA VAL A 100 1.63 -0.45 48.83
C VAL A 100 1.79 0.77 47.93
N LYS A 101 1.34 0.70 46.67
CA LYS A 101 1.57 1.74 45.68
C LYS A 101 0.45 1.75 44.64
N ILE A 102 0.07 2.94 44.16
CA ILE A 102 -0.84 3.11 43.04
C ILE A 102 -0.28 4.13 42.04
N ASP A 103 0.07 3.66 40.84
CA ASP A 103 0.42 4.53 39.71
C ASP A 103 -0.87 4.82 38.91
N SER A 104 -1.29 6.09 38.79
CA SER A 104 -2.59 6.46 38.20
C SER A 104 -2.46 7.21 36.87
N TYR A 105 -3.23 6.75 35.88
CA TYR A 105 -3.36 7.34 34.55
C TYR A 105 -4.76 7.97 34.42
N LEU A 106 -4.91 9.14 35.04
CA LEU A 106 -6.22 9.78 35.25
C LEU A 106 -7.03 9.96 33.96
N LEU A 107 -6.37 10.36 32.86
CA LEU A 107 -7.02 10.57 31.55
C LEU A 107 -7.59 9.29 30.92
N ASP A 108 -6.97 8.13 31.18
CA ASP A 108 -7.49 6.82 30.72
C ASP A 108 -8.47 6.20 31.74
N GLY A 109 -8.63 6.83 32.91
CA GLY A 109 -9.42 6.28 34.01
C GLY A 109 -8.85 4.94 34.50
N SER A 110 -7.53 4.79 34.50
CA SER A 110 -6.86 3.55 34.87
C SER A 110 -5.78 3.73 35.93
N ALA A 111 -5.47 2.65 36.67
CA ALA A 111 -4.43 2.65 37.69
C ALA A 111 -3.77 1.29 37.80
N ILE A 112 -2.46 1.26 38.04
CA ILE A 112 -1.73 0.05 38.43
C ILE A 112 -1.65 0.03 39.96
N ILE A 113 -2.14 -1.05 40.56
CA ILE A 113 -2.17 -1.23 42.02
C ILE A 113 -1.16 -2.32 42.36
N TRP A 114 -0.18 -1.97 43.20
CA TRP A 114 0.84 -2.89 43.69
C TRP A 114 0.54 -3.34 45.11
N PHE A 115 0.69 -4.63 45.33
CA PHE A 115 0.44 -5.28 46.61
C PHE A 115 1.74 -5.60 47.36
N SER A 116 1.61 -5.90 48.65
CA SER A 116 2.73 -6.20 49.56
C SER A 116 3.50 -7.48 49.21
N ASP A 117 2.91 -8.37 48.42
CA ASP A 117 3.55 -9.59 47.89
C ASP A 117 4.34 -9.33 46.59
N GLY A 118 4.39 -8.07 46.13
CA GLY A 118 5.06 -7.65 44.91
C GLY A 118 4.23 -7.86 43.64
N LYS A 119 3.04 -8.46 43.72
CA LYS A 119 2.14 -8.59 42.57
C LYS A 119 1.40 -7.29 42.31
N SER A 120 0.84 -7.16 41.11
CA SER A 120 0.06 -5.99 40.73
C SER A 120 -1.11 -6.32 39.81
N ILE A 121 -2.07 -5.40 39.79
CA ILE A 121 -3.25 -5.45 38.92
C ILE A 121 -3.46 -4.10 38.25
N VAL A 122 -4.15 -4.12 37.12
CA VAL A 122 -4.62 -2.91 36.44
C VAL A 122 -6.11 -2.72 36.77
N PHE A 123 -6.42 -1.63 37.46
CA PHE A 123 -7.79 -1.15 37.67
C PHE A 123 -8.22 -0.26 36.49
N LYS A 124 -9.44 -0.46 36.01
CA LYS A 124 -10.06 0.33 34.94
C LYS A 124 -11.43 0.84 35.40
N MET A 125 -11.68 2.14 35.32
CA MET A 125 -12.98 2.76 35.64
C MET A 125 -13.95 2.69 34.44
N ARG A 126 -14.08 1.52 33.86
CA ARG A 126 -14.98 1.24 32.72
C ARG A 126 -15.33 -0.24 32.66
N ALA A 127 -16.35 -0.58 31.88
CA ALA A 127 -16.67 -1.95 31.54
C ALA A 127 -15.50 -2.63 30.83
N LEU A 128 -15.32 -3.94 31.05
CA LEU A 128 -14.32 -4.77 30.36
C LEU A 128 -14.98 -5.78 29.40
N GLU A 129 -16.21 -5.50 28.95
CA GLU A 129 -17.02 -6.41 28.14
C GLU A 129 -16.34 -6.79 26.81
N ASP A 130 -15.63 -5.86 26.17
CA ASP A 130 -14.88 -6.13 24.93
C ASP A 130 -13.77 -7.16 25.14
N ILE A 131 -12.98 -7.03 26.23
CA ILE A 131 -11.91 -7.98 26.55
C ILE A 131 -12.52 -9.34 26.91
N GLU A 132 -13.61 -9.35 27.68
CA GLU A 132 -14.33 -10.57 28.07
C GLU A 132 -14.87 -11.33 26.85
N ARG A 133 -15.52 -10.62 25.92
CA ARG A 133 -15.99 -11.19 24.64
C ARG A 133 -14.83 -11.72 23.81
N PHE A 134 -13.72 -10.97 23.70
CA PHE A 134 -12.56 -11.41 22.93
C PHE A 134 -11.89 -12.65 23.55
N ASN A 135 -11.72 -12.69 24.87
CA ASN A 135 -11.23 -13.85 25.62
C ASN A 135 -12.13 -15.07 25.39
N TYR A 136 -13.45 -14.89 25.38
CA TYR A 136 -14.39 -15.97 25.10
C TYR A 136 -14.12 -16.59 23.72
N ILE A 137 -13.88 -15.76 22.70
CA ILE A 137 -13.60 -16.21 21.34
C ILE A 137 -12.23 -16.89 21.22
N ILE A 138 -11.20 -16.36 21.90
CA ILE A 138 -9.90 -17.03 22.01
C ILE A 138 -10.10 -18.41 22.65
N ASN A 139 -10.80 -18.51 23.78
CA ASN A 139 -11.03 -19.77 24.46
C ASN A 139 -11.83 -20.76 23.62
N TRP A 140 -12.85 -20.29 22.91
CA TRP A 140 -13.60 -21.11 21.97
C TRP A 140 -12.69 -21.66 20.86
N THR A 141 -11.86 -20.84 20.23
CA THR A 141 -10.93 -21.33 19.19
C THR A 141 -9.83 -22.23 19.76
N ASN A 142 -9.32 -21.93 20.95
CA ASN A 142 -8.34 -22.75 21.67
C ASN A 142 -8.89 -24.14 22.03
N SER A 143 -10.20 -24.28 22.27
CA SER A 143 -10.83 -25.59 22.52
C SER A 143 -10.73 -26.55 21.32
N LYS A 144 -10.46 -26.02 20.12
CA LYS A 144 -10.28 -26.78 18.88
C LYS A 144 -8.81 -27.06 18.57
N LEU A 145 -7.89 -26.70 19.47
CA LEU A 145 -6.46 -26.67 19.24
C LEU A 145 -5.66 -27.49 20.26
N PRO A 146 -4.57 -28.15 19.81
CA PRO A 146 -3.55 -28.66 20.73
C PRO A 146 -2.95 -27.55 21.59
N ASP A 147 -2.52 -27.88 22.81
CA ASP A 147 -2.03 -26.92 23.80
C ASP A 147 -0.92 -25.99 23.27
N LYS A 148 0.02 -26.54 22.49
CA LYS A 148 1.14 -25.80 21.90
C LYS A 148 0.75 -24.70 20.90
N TYR A 149 -0.51 -24.62 20.48
CA TYR A 149 -0.99 -23.60 19.54
C TYR A 149 -2.05 -22.68 20.15
N LYS A 150 -2.32 -22.82 21.46
CA LYS A 150 -3.30 -21.99 22.15
C LYS A 150 -2.76 -20.58 22.36
N LEU A 151 -3.59 -19.57 22.11
CA LEU A 151 -3.27 -18.20 22.47
C LEU A 151 -3.57 -17.96 23.95
N SER A 152 -2.83 -17.07 24.58
CA SER A 152 -3.11 -16.64 25.96
C SER A 152 -4.35 -15.75 26.01
N THR A 153 -5.02 -15.77 27.16
CA THR A 153 -6.11 -14.84 27.50
C THR A 153 -5.76 -14.12 28.80
N SER A 154 -6.13 -12.85 28.91
CA SER A 154 -5.87 -12.07 30.12
C SER A 154 -6.85 -12.44 31.24
N CYS A 155 -6.37 -12.65 32.46
CA CYS A 155 -7.23 -12.81 33.63
C CYS A 155 -7.89 -11.46 33.98
N LEU A 156 -9.23 -11.44 34.12
CA LEU A 156 -9.97 -10.21 34.39
C LEU A 156 -11.21 -10.43 35.26
N LEU A 157 -11.65 -9.35 35.90
CA LEU A 157 -12.91 -9.22 36.64
C LEU A 157 -13.68 -8.01 36.11
N ASN A 158 -14.87 -8.24 35.57
CA ASN A 158 -15.72 -7.20 35.01
C ASN A 158 -16.95 -6.96 35.89
N TYR A 159 -17.12 -5.72 36.37
CA TYR A 159 -18.27 -5.31 37.20
C TYR A 159 -19.13 -4.25 36.50
N LYS A 160 -19.21 -4.29 35.15
CA LYS A 160 -19.99 -3.41 34.25
C LYS A 160 -19.57 -1.94 34.21
N ARG A 161 -19.22 -1.33 35.34
CA ARG A 161 -18.80 0.08 35.43
C ARG A 161 -17.31 0.26 35.73
N TYR A 162 -16.65 -0.83 36.11
CA TYR A 162 -15.24 -0.90 36.41
C TYR A 162 -14.79 -2.36 36.32
N GLY A 163 -13.49 -2.59 36.31
CA GLY A 163 -12.93 -3.92 36.36
C GLY A 163 -11.46 -3.95 36.74
N PHE A 164 -10.95 -5.16 36.90
CA PHE A 164 -9.56 -5.46 37.22
C PHE A 164 -9.00 -6.41 36.16
N ILE A 165 -7.76 -6.19 35.77
CA ILE A 165 -7.03 -7.03 34.81
C ILE A 165 -5.69 -7.39 35.44
N GLU A 166 -5.18 -8.57 35.16
CA GLU A 166 -3.80 -8.95 35.45
C GLU A 166 -2.81 -7.90 34.93
N ASN A 167 -1.86 -7.49 35.76
CA ASN A 167 -0.77 -6.63 35.29
C ASN A 167 0.36 -7.50 34.74
N ILE A 168 0.43 -7.60 33.42
CA ILE A 168 1.39 -8.43 32.71
C ILE A 168 2.53 -7.55 32.21
N ALA A 169 3.76 -7.89 32.57
CA ALA A 169 4.95 -7.22 32.06
C ALA A 169 5.19 -7.63 30.60
N ASN A 170 5.63 -6.68 29.76
CA ASN A 170 6.07 -7.00 28.41
C ASN A 170 7.40 -7.76 28.48
N GLU A 171 7.40 -9.02 28.05
CA GLU A 171 8.56 -9.90 28.08
C GLU A 171 9.19 -10.01 26.69
N ILE A 172 10.52 -10.20 26.63
CA ILE A 172 11.15 -10.60 25.37
C ILE A 172 10.84 -12.08 25.13
N PRO A 173 10.22 -12.47 24.00
CA PRO A 173 9.93 -13.87 23.71
C PRO A 173 11.19 -14.73 23.71
N GLN A 174 11.10 -15.92 24.29
CA GLN A 174 12.21 -16.87 24.34
C GLN A 174 12.34 -17.63 23.02
N ASP A 175 11.21 -17.95 22.39
CA ASP A 175 11.13 -18.55 21.05
C ASP A 175 10.45 -17.58 20.09
N LEU A 176 11.24 -17.00 19.20
CA LEU A 176 10.75 -16.07 18.18
C LEU A 176 9.90 -16.79 17.12
N GLU A 177 10.20 -18.04 16.78
CA GLU A 177 9.43 -18.75 15.76
C GLU A 177 8.00 -19.03 16.25
N GLU A 178 7.89 -19.51 17.49
CA GLU A 178 6.60 -19.71 18.15
C GLU A 178 5.85 -18.37 18.30
N TYR A 179 6.54 -17.30 18.71
CA TYR A 179 5.95 -15.97 18.82
C TYR A 179 5.36 -15.46 17.50
N TYR A 180 6.08 -15.57 16.38
CA TYR A 180 5.59 -15.10 15.09
C TYR A 180 4.50 -16.00 14.51
N PHE A 181 4.54 -17.30 14.78
CA PHE A 181 3.42 -18.19 14.48
C PHE A 181 2.16 -17.75 15.25
N ASN A 182 2.28 -17.52 16.56
CA ASN A 182 1.16 -17.08 17.40
C ASN A 182 0.67 -15.66 17.04
N SER A 183 1.56 -14.79 16.60
CA SER A 183 1.22 -13.49 16.00
C SER A 183 0.35 -13.61 14.77
N GLY A 184 0.67 -14.55 13.87
CA GLY A 184 -0.20 -14.90 12.76
C GLY A 184 -1.59 -15.36 13.21
N GLN A 185 -1.65 -16.21 14.24
CA GLN A 185 -2.93 -16.68 14.79
C GLN A 185 -3.76 -15.54 15.39
N LEU A 186 -3.14 -14.62 16.14
CA LEU A 186 -3.81 -13.45 16.71
C LEU A 186 -4.37 -12.55 15.60
N LEU A 187 -3.57 -12.28 14.56
CA LEU A 187 -4.00 -11.50 13.40
C LEU A 187 -5.22 -12.10 12.71
N ALA A 188 -5.31 -13.42 12.60
CA ALA A 188 -6.50 -14.08 12.06
C ALA A 188 -7.74 -13.76 12.90
N LEU A 189 -7.65 -13.84 14.23
CA LEU A 189 -8.76 -13.48 15.11
C LEU A 189 -9.15 -11.99 14.96
N LEU A 190 -8.17 -11.09 14.97
CA LEU A 190 -8.42 -9.64 14.82
C LEU A 190 -9.11 -9.32 13.50
N TYR A 191 -8.60 -9.88 12.39
CA TYR A 191 -9.20 -9.71 11.08
C TYR A 191 -10.64 -10.23 11.04
N MET A 192 -10.87 -11.44 11.53
CA MET A 192 -12.19 -12.07 11.47
C MET A 192 -13.22 -11.37 12.33
N MET A 193 -12.76 -10.79 13.44
CA MET A 193 -13.60 -10.11 14.40
C MET A 193 -13.82 -8.62 14.08
N ASP A 194 -13.26 -8.15 12.96
CA ASP A 194 -13.29 -6.75 12.52
C ASP A 194 -12.62 -5.77 13.51
N CYS A 195 -11.62 -6.25 14.25
CA CYS A 195 -10.88 -5.50 15.25
C CYS A 195 -9.74 -4.69 14.62
N ASN A 196 -10.06 -3.66 13.83
CA ASN A 196 -9.07 -2.88 13.08
C ASN A 196 -8.48 -1.67 13.83
N LYS A 197 -8.96 -1.37 15.03
CA LYS A 197 -8.50 -0.23 15.85
C LYS A 197 -7.45 -0.58 16.91
N VAL A 198 -6.93 -1.82 16.88
CA VAL A 198 -5.85 -2.22 17.79
C VAL A 198 -4.59 -1.43 17.41
N GLU A 199 -3.98 -0.77 18.39
CA GLU A 199 -2.70 -0.10 18.21
C GLU A 199 -1.55 -0.95 18.76
N LYS A 200 -0.31 -0.72 18.31
CA LYS A 200 0.87 -1.47 18.78
C LYS A 200 1.05 -1.42 20.29
N LYS A 201 0.69 -0.28 20.92
CA LYS A 201 0.77 -0.08 22.38
C LYS A 201 -0.21 -0.96 23.15
N ASP A 202 -1.25 -1.46 22.50
CA ASP A 202 -2.24 -2.33 23.11
C ASP A 202 -1.79 -3.80 23.12
N ILE A 203 -0.68 -4.11 22.45
CA ILE A 203 -0.16 -5.47 22.28
C ILE A 203 1.14 -5.62 23.06
N ILE A 204 1.18 -6.62 23.94
CA ILE A 204 2.36 -7.01 24.68
C ILE A 204 2.79 -8.42 24.31
N SER A 205 4.06 -8.71 24.52
CA SER A 205 4.61 -10.05 24.45
C SER A 205 4.51 -10.71 25.83
N LEU A 206 3.82 -11.84 25.90
CA LEU A 206 3.72 -12.69 27.09
C LEU A 206 4.31 -14.05 26.75
N ARG A 207 5.50 -14.37 27.28
CA ARG A 207 6.28 -15.54 26.84
C ARG A 207 6.41 -15.55 25.31
N ASN A 208 5.98 -16.62 24.65
CA ASN A 208 6.00 -16.79 23.20
C ASN A 208 4.65 -16.47 22.52
N CYS A 209 3.81 -15.64 23.15
CA CYS A 209 2.50 -15.26 22.63
C CYS A 209 2.31 -13.73 22.64
N PRO A 210 1.80 -13.13 21.56
CA PRO A 210 1.26 -11.77 21.65
C PRO A 210 -0.09 -11.80 22.35
N SER A 211 -0.30 -10.85 23.26
CA SER A 211 -1.55 -10.67 24.00
C SER A 211 -2.01 -9.22 23.92
N ILE A 212 -3.33 -9.01 23.87
CA ILE A 212 -3.92 -7.68 23.86
C ILE A 212 -4.21 -7.28 25.31
N LEU A 213 -3.54 -6.23 25.77
CA LEU A 213 -3.67 -5.72 27.14
C LEU A 213 -4.83 -4.72 27.26
N ASN A 214 -5.07 -3.94 26.19
CA ASN A 214 -6.01 -2.83 26.22
C ASN A 214 -6.96 -2.88 25.01
N CYS A 215 -8.16 -3.42 25.21
CA CYS A 215 -9.18 -3.55 24.15
C CYS A 215 -10.36 -2.61 24.36
N THR A 216 -10.12 -1.32 24.63
CA THR A 216 -11.26 -0.40 24.53
C THR A 216 -11.72 -0.27 23.10
N ASN A 217 -13.03 -0.34 22.90
CA ASN A 217 -13.64 -0.03 21.62
C ASN A 217 -13.20 -1.00 20.51
N LEU A 218 -12.95 -2.26 20.89
CA LEU A 218 -12.42 -3.28 19.99
C LEU A 218 -13.43 -3.61 18.88
N PHE A 219 -14.72 -3.56 19.21
CA PHE A 219 -15.84 -3.88 18.31
C PHE A 219 -16.64 -2.64 17.87
N ILE A 220 -15.99 -1.48 17.67
CA ILE A 220 -16.70 -0.31 17.16
C ILE A 220 -16.93 -0.42 15.65
N VAL A 221 -18.21 -0.47 15.29
CA VAL A 221 -18.68 -0.19 13.94
C VAL A 221 -19.11 1.27 13.86
N GLN A 222 -18.62 2.00 12.86
CA GLN A 222 -19.15 3.33 12.55
C GLN A 222 -20.50 3.17 11.84
N GLU A 223 -21.50 3.98 12.21
CA GLU A 223 -22.74 4.07 11.43
C GLU A 223 -22.40 4.58 10.02
N GLU A 224 -22.25 3.64 9.08
CA GLU A 224 -22.14 4.00 7.68
C GLU A 224 -23.55 4.26 7.18
N ILE A 225 -23.80 5.50 6.74
CA ILE A 225 -25.02 5.83 5.99
C ILE A 225 -25.04 4.90 4.77
N PHE A 226 -26.02 4.00 4.71
CA PHE A 226 -26.24 3.09 3.58
C PHE A 226 -26.54 3.93 2.33
N ASN A 227 -25.49 4.32 1.62
CA ASN A 227 -25.62 4.95 0.33
C ASN A 227 -25.67 3.83 -0.71
N GLN A 228 -26.74 3.75 -1.50
CA GLN A 228 -26.80 2.78 -2.60
C GLN A 228 -25.82 3.14 -3.73
N GLU A 229 -25.24 4.34 -3.68
CA GLU A 229 -24.21 4.82 -4.60
C GLU A 229 -22.80 4.81 -3.96
N ILE A 230 -22.23 3.62 -3.77
CA ILE A 230 -20.83 3.47 -3.34
C ILE A 230 -19.99 3.05 -4.54
N SER A 231 -18.99 3.85 -4.86
CA SER A 231 -18.09 3.55 -5.97
C SER A 231 -17.15 2.38 -5.66
N SER A 232 -16.73 1.67 -6.69
CA SER A 232 -15.77 0.56 -6.57
C SER A 232 -14.47 0.95 -5.88
N THR A 233 -13.99 2.19 -6.04
CA THR A 233 -12.78 2.67 -5.34
C THR A 233 -13.01 2.86 -3.84
N ASP A 234 -14.22 3.25 -3.42
CA ASP A 234 -14.57 3.41 -2.00
C ASP A 234 -14.74 2.03 -1.35
N ILE A 235 -15.32 1.07 -2.06
CA ILE A 235 -15.37 -0.34 -1.63
C ILE A 235 -13.95 -0.91 -1.51
N ALA A 236 -13.08 -0.65 -2.48
CA ALA A 236 -11.68 -1.09 -2.45
C ALA A 236 -10.92 -0.47 -1.27
N LYS A 237 -11.16 0.81 -0.98
CA LYS A 237 -10.63 1.47 0.22
C LYS A 237 -11.08 0.75 1.48
N LYS A 238 -12.38 0.47 1.63
CA LYS A 238 -12.92 -0.27 2.78
C LYS A 238 -12.29 -1.67 2.89
N ILE A 239 -12.20 -2.43 1.80
CA ILE A 239 -11.54 -3.75 1.83
C ILE A 239 -10.12 -3.63 2.37
N LEU A 240 -9.34 -2.65 1.91
CA LEU A 240 -7.96 -2.45 2.38
C LEU A 240 -7.90 -1.98 3.85
N ASP A 241 -8.72 -1.00 4.24
CA ASP A 241 -8.80 -0.42 5.59
C ASP A 241 -9.19 -1.48 6.65
N TYR A 242 -9.98 -2.49 6.27
CA TYR A 242 -10.42 -3.59 7.15
C TYR A 242 -9.70 -4.93 6.90
N SER A 243 -8.57 -4.90 6.18
CA SER A 243 -7.73 -6.07 5.88
C SER A 243 -6.57 -6.25 6.85
N VAL A 244 -5.91 -7.40 6.76
CA VAL A 244 -4.66 -7.68 7.51
C VAL A 244 -3.51 -6.70 7.21
N TYR A 245 -3.62 -5.92 6.13
CA TYR A 245 -2.62 -4.91 5.78
C TYR A 245 -2.52 -3.81 6.85
N ASN A 246 -3.65 -3.40 7.43
CA ASN A 246 -3.74 -2.25 8.34
C ASN A 246 -3.98 -2.63 9.81
N ILE A 247 -4.17 -3.91 10.13
CA ILE A 247 -4.38 -4.37 11.52
C ILE A 247 -3.04 -4.49 12.23
N GLU A 248 -2.85 -3.84 13.37
CA GLU A 248 -1.69 -4.09 14.22
C GLU A 248 -1.89 -5.37 15.05
N PHE A 249 -0.85 -6.20 15.09
CA PHE A 249 -0.90 -7.53 15.74
C PHE A 249 0.43 -7.91 16.43
N LEU A 250 1.39 -6.98 16.47
CA LEU A 250 2.71 -7.15 17.04
C LEU A 250 2.98 -6.06 18.07
N SER A 251 3.74 -6.40 19.11
CA SER A 251 4.29 -5.39 20.01
C SER A 251 5.30 -4.50 19.30
N GLU A 252 5.57 -3.34 19.88
CA GLU A 252 6.49 -2.34 19.30
C GLU A 252 7.90 -2.93 19.10
N ASP A 253 8.42 -3.63 20.09
CA ASP A 253 9.75 -4.26 20.06
C ASP A 253 9.88 -5.34 18.97
N MET A 254 8.81 -6.09 18.73
CA MET A 254 8.81 -7.22 17.79
C MET A 254 8.53 -6.78 16.35
N SER A 255 7.90 -5.63 16.14
CA SER A 255 7.55 -5.12 14.81
C SER A 255 8.74 -5.05 13.83
N CYS A 256 9.94 -4.76 14.33
CA CYS A 256 11.14 -4.59 13.50
C CYS A 256 11.69 -5.90 12.90
N LEU A 257 11.45 -7.04 13.56
CA LEU A 257 11.97 -8.35 13.16
C LEU A 257 10.98 -9.14 12.30
N ALA A 258 9.70 -8.75 12.30
CA ALA A 258 8.60 -9.43 11.62
C ALA A 258 8.87 -9.82 10.16
N LYS A 259 9.60 -8.97 9.42
CA LYS A 259 9.99 -9.24 8.01
C LYS A 259 10.77 -10.54 7.83
N ASN A 260 11.56 -10.94 8.82
CA ASN A 260 12.37 -12.17 8.75
C ASN A 260 11.54 -13.43 9.04
N TYR A 261 10.34 -13.25 9.61
CA TYR A 261 9.47 -14.34 10.07
C TYR A 261 8.09 -14.32 9.36
N ILE A 262 7.98 -13.66 8.21
CA ILE A 262 6.72 -13.53 7.46
C ILE A 262 6.09 -14.89 7.13
N ASN A 263 6.89 -15.90 6.79
CA ASN A 263 6.39 -17.24 6.50
C ASN A 263 5.73 -17.90 7.73
N LEU A 264 6.24 -17.63 8.93
CA LEU A 264 5.67 -18.14 10.18
C LEU A 264 4.38 -17.39 10.53
N ILE A 265 4.35 -16.06 10.36
CA ILE A 265 3.13 -15.25 10.50
C ILE A 265 2.04 -15.76 9.55
N LYS A 266 2.35 -15.96 8.27
CA LYS A 266 1.42 -16.50 7.28
C LYS A 266 0.94 -17.91 7.63
N SER A 267 1.84 -18.76 8.15
CA SER A 267 1.50 -20.12 8.57
C SER A 267 0.54 -20.11 9.76
N GLY A 268 0.80 -19.29 10.78
CA GLY A 268 -0.08 -19.12 11.93
C GLY A 268 -1.44 -18.53 11.54
N TYR A 269 -1.44 -17.50 10.68
CA TYR A 269 -2.66 -16.91 10.14
C TYR A 269 -3.51 -17.94 9.42
N LYS A 270 -2.93 -18.65 8.44
CA LYS A 270 -3.61 -19.71 7.68
C LYS A 270 -4.14 -20.82 8.59
N TYR A 271 -3.36 -21.22 9.59
CA TYR A 271 -3.73 -22.27 10.53
C TYR A 271 -4.99 -21.90 11.32
N ARG A 272 -4.99 -20.74 11.98
CA ARG A 272 -6.17 -20.25 12.73
C ARG A 272 -7.35 -19.96 11.80
N TYR A 273 -7.10 -19.40 10.62
CA TYR A 273 -8.12 -19.12 9.62
C TYR A 273 -8.89 -20.38 9.20
N ASN A 274 -8.17 -21.46 8.87
CA ASN A 274 -8.79 -22.70 8.42
C ASN A 274 -9.67 -23.35 9.49
N ILE A 275 -9.26 -23.28 10.75
CA ILE A 275 -10.05 -23.79 11.88
C ILE A 275 -11.37 -23.03 11.99
N ILE A 276 -11.32 -21.70 11.92
CA ILE A 276 -12.51 -20.88 12.03
C ILE A 276 -13.41 -21.06 10.80
N SER A 277 -12.83 -21.10 9.60
CA SER A 277 -13.58 -21.34 8.36
C SER A 277 -14.28 -22.72 8.34
N SER A 278 -13.67 -23.74 8.95
CA SER A 278 -14.27 -25.06 9.10
C SER A 278 -15.39 -25.11 10.16
N ASN A 279 -15.52 -24.09 11.00
CA ASN A 279 -16.47 -24.02 12.12
C ASN A 279 -17.39 -22.77 12.06
N LYS A 280 -17.59 -22.16 10.87
CA LYS A 280 -18.35 -20.91 10.69
C LYS A 280 -19.72 -20.91 11.36
N SER A 281 -20.52 -21.96 11.19
CA SER A 281 -21.88 -22.02 11.73
C SER A 281 -21.88 -21.99 13.26
N GLN A 282 -20.87 -22.59 13.90
CA GLN A 282 -20.71 -22.52 15.36
C GLN A 282 -20.27 -21.13 15.79
N LEU A 283 -19.33 -20.51 15.07
CA LEU A 283 -18.89 -19.14 15.34
C LEU A 283 -20.06 -18.16 15.24
N ILE A 284 -20.88 -18.24 14.18
CA ILE A 284 -22.04 -17.36 13.99
C ILE A 284 -23.02 -17.45 15.17
N LYS A 285 -23.26 -18.65 15.71
CA LYS A 285 -24.11 -18.81 16.92
C LYS A 285 -23.52 -18.10 18.13
N ILE A 286 -22.22 -18.29 18.36
CA ILE A 286 -21.49 -17.63 19.45
C ILE A 286 -21.53 -16.11 19.30
N ILE A 287 -21.27 -15.58 18.11
CA ILE A 287 -21.31 -14.13 17.83
C ILE A 287 -22.72 -13.57 18.07
N ASN A 288 -23.78 -14.26 17.63
CA ASN A 288 -25.16 -13.85 17.91
C ASN A 288 -25.48 -13.80 19.41
N GLU A 289 -24.93 -14.71 20.20
CA GLU A 289 -25.12 -14.73 21.65
C GLU A 289 -24.31 -13.64 22.35
N LEU A 290 -23.03 -13.47 21.99
CA LEU A 290 -22.12 -12.49 22.61
C LEU A 290 -22.55 -11.03 22.35
N PHE A 291 -23.09 -10.77 21.15
CA PHE A 291 -23.52 -9.43 20.71
C PHE A 291 -25.05 -9.33 20.60
N LYS A 292 -25.78 -10.10 21.42
CA LYS A 292 -27.24 -10.09 21.43
C LYS A 292 -27.77 -8.69 21.71
N GLY A 293 -28.45 -8.10 20.72
CA GLY A 293 -29.00 -6.74 20.78
C GLY A 293 -28.14 -5.68 20.07
N ASP A 294 -26.88 -5.96 19.76
CA ASP A 294 -25.98 -5.08 19.01
C ASP A 294 -26.10 -5.34 17.49
N HIS A 295 -27.24 -4.95 16.93
CA HIS A 295 -27.57 -5.22 15.51
C HIS A 295 -26.53 -4.68 14.52
N LEU A 296 -25.89 -3.55 14.84
CA LEU A 296 -24.85 -2.93 14.00
C LEU A 296 -23.56 -3.76 13.94
N ILE A 297 -23.14 -4.34 15.06
CA ILE A 297 -21.96 -5.23 15.11
C ILE A 297 -22.28 -6.52 14.34
N LEU A 298 -23.45 -7.11 14.60
CA LEU A 298 -23.89 -8.33 13.95
C LEU A 298 -24.01 -8.18 12.42
N SER A 299 -24.50 -7.04 11.93
CA SER A 299 -24.67 -6.79 10.50
C SER A 299 -23.35 -6.65 9.74
N HIS A 300 -22.26 -6.28 10.41
CA HIS A 300 -20.92 -6.23 9.82
C HIS A 300 -20.18 -7.57 9.94
N MET A 301 -20.21 -8.17 11.13
CA MET A 301 -19.43 -9.38 11.43
C MET A 301 -19.95 -10.63 10.72
N ILE A 302 -21.26 -10.84 10.69
CA ILE A 302 -21.84 -12.08 10.15
C ILE A 302 -21.55 -12.22 8.64
N PRO A 303 -21.80 -11.19 7.79
CA PRO A 303 -21.43 -11.27 6.38
C PRO A 303 -19.93 -11.50 6.16
N LYS A 304 -19.08 -10.88 6.99
CA LYS A 304 -17.63 -11.10 6.96
C LYS A 304 -17.28 -12.58 7.19
N ILE A 305 -17.87 -13.21 8.21
CA ILE A 305 -17.67 -14.64 8.51
C ILE A 305 -18.15 -15.55 7.39
N TYR A 306 -19.30 -15.24 6.77
CA TYR A 306 -19.76 -15.98 5.58
C TYR A 306 -18.74 -15.91 4.44
N ASN A 307 -18.13 -14.76 4.24
CA ASN A 307 -17.15 -14.50 3.18
C ASN A 307 -15.76 -15.10 3.40
N PHE A 308 -15.49 -15.83 4.51
CA PHE A 308 -14.20 -16.50 4.69
C PHE A 308 -14.01 -17.68 3.72
N THR A 309 -13.57 -17.38 2.50
CA THR A 309 -13.38 -18.34 1.41
C THR A 309 -11.89 -18.57 1.17
N GLU A 310 -11.55 -19.57 0.34
CA GLU A 310 -10.16 -19.73 -0.10
C GLU A 310 -9.63 -18.48 -0.81
N ASN A 311 -10.49 -17.76 -1.54
CA ASN A 311 -10.14 -16.50 -2.20
C ASN A 311 -9.83 -15.38 -1.21
N ASP A 312 -10.63 -15.25 -0.14
CA ASP A 312 -10.32 -14.28 0.91
C ASP A 312 -9.00 -14.62 1.59
N LEU A 313 -8.77 -15.89 1.98
CA LEU A 313 -7.51 -16.34 2.55
C LEU A 313 -6.31 -16.00 1.65
N LYS A 314 -6.38 -16.30 0.35
CA LYS A 314 -5.32 -15.98 -0.62
C LYS A 314 -5.04 -14.47 -0.67
N GLN A 315 -6.10 -13.65 -0.75
CA GLN A 315 -5.98 -12.20 -0.77
C GLN A 315 -5.33 -11.65 0.51
N GLN A 316 -5.74 -12.10 1.70
CA GLN A 316 -5.14 -11.64 2.96
C GLN A 316 -3.67 -12.08 3.07
N LEU A 317 -3.33 -13.30 2.63
CA LEU A 317 -1.93 -13.76 2.60
C LEU A 317 -1.06 -12.93 1.65
N TYR A 318 -1.59 -12.53 0.50
CA TYR A 318 -0.91 -11.62 -0.42
C TYR A 318 -0.72 -10.22 0.19
N PHE A 319 -1.71 -9.70 0.90
CA PHE A 319 -1.59 -8.40 1.58
C PHE A 319 -0.52 -8.41 2.68
N LEU A 320 -0.36 -9.54 3.38
CA LEU A 320 0.75 -9.76 4.31
C LEU A 320 2.10 -9.75 3.60
N ASP A 321 2.22 -10.38 2.43
CA ASP A 321 3.46 -10.31 1.65
C ASP A 321 3.80 -8.86 1.30
N VAL A 322 2.85 -8.10 0.75
CA VAL A 322 3.10 -6.69 0.38
C VAL A 322 3.46 -5.82 1.59
N ARG A 323 2.86 -6.06 2.77
CA ARG A 323 3.15 -5.30 4.00
C ARG A 323 4.61 -5.44 4.46
N PHE A 324 5.20 -6.65 4.35
CA PHE A 324 6.49 -6.96 4.97
C PHE A 324 7.64 -7.13 3.97
N VAL A 325 7.36 -7.36 2.69
CA VAL A 325 8.40 -7.59 1.68
C VAL A 325 9.08 -6.28 1.27
N GLN A 326 10.39 -6.18 1.54
CA GLN A 326 11.28 -5.31 0.75
C GLN A 326 11.53 -6.03 -0.57
N PHE A 327 11.17 -5.40 -1.68
CA PHE A 327 11.25 -6.01 -3.01
C PHE A 327 12.61 -6.68 -3.28
N LYS A 328 12.64 -8.01 -3.34
CA LYS A 328 13.69 -8.80 -3.96
C LYS A 328 13.05 -9.67 -5.01
N TYR A 329 13.05 -9.19 -6.24
CA TYR A 329 12.62 -10.00 -7.37
C TYR A 329 13.67 -11.07 -7.64
N GLN A 330 13.23 -12.24 -8.09
CA GLN A 330 14.13 -13.25 -8.62
C GLN A 330 14.73 -12.72 -9.93
N ASP A 331 16.05 -12.72 -10.02
CA ASP A 331 16.73 -12.46 -11.28
C ASP A 331 16.33 -13.56 -12.27
N SER A 332 15.97 -13.13 -13.47
CA SER A 332 15.73 -14.04 -14.58
C SER A 332 17.07 -14.68 -14.98
N ASN A 333 17.11 -15.99 -15.21
CA ASN A 333 18.31 -16.62 -15.78
C ASN A 333 18.35 -16.53 -17.31
N PHE A 334 17.49 -15.71 -17.91
CA PHE A 334 17.37 -15.58 -19.35
C PHE A 334 18.62 -14.93 -19.97
N LYS A 335 19.13 -15.58 -21.01
CA LYS A 335 20.20 -15.05 -21.86
C LYS A 335 19.68 -14.87 -23.27
N PHE A 336 19.99 -13.75 -23.90
CA PHE A 336 19.62 -13.50 -25.29
C PHE A 336 20.55 -14.27 -26.23
N LEU A 337 20.00 -14.96 -27.23
CA LEU A 337 20.73 -15.76 -28.20
C LEU A 337 20.62 -15.17 -29.61
N VAL A 338 21.74 -14.84 -30.25
CA VAL A 338 21.75 -14.33 -31.63
C VAL A 338 21.79 -15.49 -32.62
N GLY A 339 20.97 -15.43 -33.68
CA GLY A 339 20.93 -16.43 -34.75
C GLY A 339 20.13 -17.70 -34.44
N ASP A 340 19.42 -17.73 -33.31
CA ASP A 340 18.56 -18.86 -32.92
C ASP A 340 17.26 -18.87 -33.74
N THR A 341 16.77 -20.06 -34.11
CA THR A 341 15.54 -20.24 -34.90
C THR A 341 14.52 -21.01 -34.07
N TYR A 342 13.83 -20.27 -33.19
CA TYR A 342 12.77 -20.82 -32.34
C TYR A 342 11.42 -20.30 -32.79
N ASP A 343 10.69 -21.06 -33.60
CA ASP A 343 9.46 -20.57 -34.24
C ASP A 343 8.19 -21.37 -33.90
N ASN A 344 8.24 -22.19 -32.85
CA ASN A 344 7.14 -23.11 -32.53
C ASN A 344 6.21 -22.58 -31.43
N LEU A 345 5.66 -21.37 -31.63
CA LEU A 345 4.68 -20.77 -30.72
C LEU A 345 3.25 -20.98 -31.24
N ASN A 346 2.42 -21.65 -30.45
CA ASN A 346 1.00 -21.78 -30.76
C ASN A 346 0.26 -20.48 -30.42
N LYS A 347 -0.02 -19.65 -31.43
CA LYS A 347 -0.72 -18.37 -31.26
C LYS A 347 -2.09 -18.52 -30.58
N GLU A 348 -2.84 -19.58 -30.90
CA GLU A 348 -4.15 -19.81 -30.25
C GLU A 348 -4.01 -20.09 -28.75
N GLU A 349 -2.95 -20.82 -28.34
CA GLU A 349 -2.66 -21.02 -26.92
C GLU A 349 -2.43 -19.68 -26.19
N LEU A 350 -1.71 -18.73 -26.82
CA LEU A 350 -1.47 -17.40 -26.24
C LEU A 350 -2.78 -16.65 -25.99
N LYS A 351 -3.68 -16.68 -26.99
CA LYS A 351 -5.00 -16.06 -26.90
C LYS A 351 -5.84 -16.71 -25.81
N GLU A 352 -5.86 -18.03 -25.70
CA GLU A 352 -6.59 -18.73 -24.64
C GLU A 352 -6.07 -18.39 -23.24
N ILE A 353 -4.75 -18.29 -23.07
CA ILE A 353 -4.14 -17.90 -21.79
C ILE A 353 -4.48 -16.46 -21.44
N ALA A 354 -4.42 -15.54 -22.42
CA ALA A 354 -4.81 -14.15 -22.22
C ALA A 354 -6.30 -14.00 -21.87
N ILE A 355 -7.18 -14.81 -22.47
CA ILE A 355 -8.61 -14.88 -22.10
C ILE A 355 -8.75 -15.34 -20.65
N LYS A 356 -8.10 -16.44 -20.26
CA LYS A 356 -8.17 -16.96 -18.88
C LYS A 356 -7.68 -15.93 -17.87
N LEU A 357 -6.62 -15.18 -18.20
CA LEU A 357 -6.15 -14.08 -17.37
C LEU A 357 -7.19 -12.94 -17.32
N GLY A 358 -7.74 -12.52 -18.45
CA GLY A 358 -8.79 -11.48 -18.47
C GLY A 358 -10.01 -11.84 -17.63
N ASP A 359 -10.50 -13.08 -17.76
CA ASP A 359 -11.64 -13.59 -16.99
C ASP A 359 -11.32 -13.61 -15.49
N TYR A 360 -10.10 -14.06 -15.12
CA TYR A 360 -9.61 -14.01 -13.75
C TYR A 360 -9.57 -12.58 -13.20
N ILE A 361 -9.05 -11.61 -13.96
CA ILE A 361 -8.97 -10.20 -13.56
C ILE A 361 -10.36 -9.60 -13.35
N ILE A 362 -11.33 -9.92 -14.23
CA ILE A 362 -12.72 -9.49 -14.05
C ILE A 362 -13.32 -10.13 -12.78
N GLN A 363 -13.10 -11.42 -12.56
CA GLN A 363 -13.60 -12.11 -11.36
C GLN A 363 -13.06 -11.49 -10.06
N LYS A 364 -11.83 -10.97 -10.06
CA LYS A 364 -11.17 -10.33 -8.92
C LYS A 364 -11.46 -8.85 -8.76
N SER A 365 -12.19 -8.26 -9.70
CA SER A 365 -12.51 -6.84 -9.63
C SER A 365 -13.52 -6.54 -8.53
N ILE A 366 -13.47 -5.29 -8.09
CA ILE A 366 -14.39 -4.73 -7.11
C ILE A 366 -15.40 -3.90 -7.90
N ILE A 367 -16.69 -4.21 -7.73
CA ILE A 367 -17.78 -3.55 -8.45
C ILE A 367 -18.51 -2.64 -7.46
N GLY A 368 -18.77 -1.41 -7.88
CA GLY A 368 -19.63 -0.48 -7.16
C GLY A 368 -20.57 0.24 -8.12
N VAL A 369 -21.46 1.07 -7.59
CA VAL A 369 -22.41 1.87 -8.36
C VAL A 369 -22.27 3.32 -7.94
N GLU A 370 -22.13 4.23 -8.89
CA GLU A 370 -22.09 5.68 -8.61
C GLU A 370 -22.81 6.43 -9.72
N ASN A 371 -23.71 7.35 -9.38
CA ASN A 371 -24.59 8.04 -10.33
C ASN A 371 -25.35 7.05 -11.25
N SER A 372 -25.92 5.99 -10.66
CA SER A 372 -26.58 4.88 -11.38
C SER A 372 -25.72 4.13 -12.41
N LEU A 373 -24.41 4.32 -12.42
CA LEU A 373 -23.49 3.61 -13.32
C LEU A 373 -22.62 2.62 -12.55
N THR A 374 -22.46 1.43 -13.12
CA THR A 374 -21.46 0.45 -12.67
C THR A 374 -20.06 1.06 -12.78
N THR A 375 -19.30 0.97 -11.70
CA THR A 375 -17.87 1.30 -11.64
C THR A 375 -17.09 0.05 -11.28
N ARG A 376 -15.85 -0.05 -11.76
CA ARG A 376 -14.97 -1.20 -11.51
C ARG A 376 -13.60 -0.75 -11.03
N SER A 377 -13.02 -1.43 -10.06
CA SER A 377 -11.67 -1.14 -9.57
C SER A 377 -10.96 -2.41 -9.11
N TRP A 378 -9.69 -2.27 -8.74
CA TRP A 378 -8.87 -3.32 -8.15
C TRP A 378 -8.00 -2.71 -7.06
N ILE A 379 -7.57 -3.54 -6.11
CA ILE A 379 -6.47 -3.21 -5.21
C ILE A 379 -5.19 -3.64 -5.94
N THR A 380 -4.30 -2.69 -6.20
CA THR A 380 -3.08 -2.89 -6.99
C THR A 380 -1.85 -2.57 -6.15
N ASP A 381 -0.70 -3.07 -6.58
CA ASP A 381 0.60 -2.74 -6.04
C ASP A 381 1.18 -1.50 -6.73
N VAL A 382 1.61 -0.52 -5.94
CA VAL A 382 2.31 0.68 -6.42
C VAL A 382 3.71 0.72 -5.85
N LYS A 383 4.67 1.11 -6.68
CA LYS A 383 6.06 1.29 -6.24
C LYS A 383 6.23 2.69 -5.66
N LEU A 384 6.55 2.78 -4.36
CA LEU A 384 6.92 4.02 -3.69
C LEU A 384 8.40 3.94 -3.27
N GLY A 385 9.28 4.58 -4.05
CA GLY A 385 10.73 4.44 -3.88
C GLY A 385 11.19 2.99 -4.05
N ASN A 386 11.73 2.38 -2.99
CA ASN A 386 12.19 0.99 -2.98
C ASN A 386 11.18 0.00 -2.37
N LYS A 387 9.96 0.45 -2.08
CA LYS A 387 8.90 -0.38 -1.46
C LYS A 387 7.72 -0.56 -2.41
N LEU A 388 6.99 -1.66 -2.23
CA LEU A 388 5.61 -1.77 -2.68
C LEU A 388 4.67 -1.29 -1.60
N GLU A 389 3.58 -0.68 -2.03
CA GLU A 389 2.42 -0.46 -1.19
C GLU A 389 1.17 -0.88 -1.95
N LEU A 390 0.16 -1.35 -1.21
CA LEU A 390 -1.15 -1.57 -1.79
C LEU A 390 -1.87 -0.24 -1.98
N SER A 391 -2.48 -0.06 -3.14
CA SER A 391 -3.28 1.11 -3.45
C SER A 391 -4.64 0.71 -4.01
N HIS A 392 -5.68 1.33 -3.44
CA HIS A 392 -7.05 1.32 -3.95
C HIS A 392 -7.29 2.46 -4.97
N LYS A 393 -6.29 3.32 -5.19
CA LYS A 393 -6.38 4.51 -6.05
C LYS A 393 -5.06 4.72 -6.79
N CYS A 394 -4.94 4.12 -7.97
CA CYS A 394 -3.84 4.37 -8.87
C CYS A 394 -4.38 4.46 -10.31
N ASN A 395 -4.21 5.62 -10.95
CA ASN A 395 -4.70 5.86 -12.31
C ASN A 395 -3.56 5.81 -13.35
N SER A 396 -2.46 5.11 -13.04
CA SER A 396 -1.34 5.01 -13.96
C SER A 396 -1.48 3.83 -14.92
N ILE A 397 -0.86 3.94 -16.10
CA ILE A 397 -0.67 2.80 -17.01
C ILE A 397 0.27 1.79 -16.34
N SER A 398 1.37 2.27 -15.74
CA SER A 398 2.40 1.40 -15.16
C SER A 398 1.92 0.51 -14.03
N TYR A 399 1.10 1.03 -13.12
CA TYR A 399 0.73 0.34 -11.88
C TYR A 399 -0.77 0.20 -11.65
N GLY A 400 -1.57 1.01 -12.34
CA GLY A 400 -2.95 1.25 -11.95
C GLY A 400 -3.99 0.86 -12.97
N THR A 401 -5.16 1.46 -12.80
CA THR A 401 -6.40 1.19 -13.55
C THR A 401 -6.24 1.37 -15.05
N CYS A 402 -5.44 2.34 -15.51
CA CYS A 402 -5.24 2.60 -16.93
C CYS A 402 -4.59 1.41 -17.65
N GLY A 403 -3.60 0.77 -17.04
CA GLY A 403 -2.94 -0.41 -17.62
C GLY A 403 -3.90 -1.61 -17.73
N ILE A 404 -4.73 -1.82 -16.70
CA ILE A 404 -5.76 -2.86 -16.70
C ILE A 404 -6.82 -2.57 -17.78
N ALA A 405 -7.28 -1.31 -17.88
CA ALA A 405 -8.27 -0.89 -18.87
C ALA A 405 -7.77 -1.15 -20.29
N ILE A 406 -6.53 -0.73 -20.60
CA ILE A 406 -5.91 -0.97 -21.91
C ILE A 406 -5.82 -2.47 -22.23
N PHE A 407 -5.40 -3.29 -21.27
CA PHE A 407 -5.36 -4.74 -21.47
C PHE A 407 -6.73 -5.33 -21.78
N LEU A 408 -7.75 -5.00 -20.98
CA LEU A 408 -9.11 -5.51 -21.19
C LEU A 408 -9.71 -5.00 -22.50
N LEU A 409 -9.48 -3.74 -22.86
CA LEU A 409 -9.94 -3.16 -24.11
C LEU A 409 -9.44 -3.96 -25.33
N TYR A 410 -8.12 -4.15 -25.42
CA TYR A 410 -7.51 -4.85 -26.55
C TYR A 410 -7.75 -6.36 -26.51
N LEU A 411 -7.85 -6.96 -25.33
CA LEU A 411 -8.30 -8.35 -25.20
C LEU A 411 -9.71 -8.51 -25.77
N GLY A 412 -10.62 -7.58 -25.46
CA GLY A 412 -11.97 -7.56 -26.01
C GLY A 412 -12.01 -7.43 -27.53
N VAL A 413 -11.16 -6.58 -28.11
CA VAL A 413 -11.05 -6.42 -29.58
C VAL A 413 -10.52 -7.69 -30.24
N VAL A 414 -9.38 -8.21 -29.75
CA VAL A 414 -8.71 -9.40 -30.31
C VAL A 414 -9.58 -10.65 -30.21
N THR A 415 -10.36 -10.76 -29.14
CA THR A 415 -11.21 -11.95 -28.87
C THR A 415 -12.66 -11.77 -29.28
N GLN A 416 -13.05 -10.57 -29.72
CA GLN A 416 -14.43 -10.17 -30.03
C GLN A 416 -15.42 -10.38 -28.86
N LYS A 417 -14.92 -10.28 -27.63
CA LYS A 417 -15.71 -10.45 -26.40
C LYS A 417 -16.04 -9.09 -25.80
N ALA A 418 -17.27 -8.62 -26.02
CA ALA A 418 -17.72 -7.29 -25.62
C ALA A 418 -17.63 -7.02 -24.11
N TYR A 419 -17.73 -8.05 -23.25
CA TYR A 419 -17.66 -7.86 -21.79
C TYR A 419 -16.29 -7.37 -21.31
N PHE A 420 -15.20 -7.67 -22.03
CA PHE A 420 -13.89 -7.10 -21.71
C PHE A 420 -13.84 -5.60 -22.02
N ILE A 421 -14.42 -5.18 -23.13
CA ILE A 421 -14.55 -3.75 -23.49
C ILE A 421 -15.42 -3.03 -22.46
N ALA A 422 -16.54 -3.62 -22.06
CA ALA A 422 -17.39 -3.07 -21.00
C ALA A 422 -16.64 -2.90 -19.68
N ALA A 423 -15.89 -3.91 -19.24
CA ALA A 423 -15.08 -3.84 -18.03
C ALA A 423 -13.99 -2.75 -18.10
N SER A 424 -13.38 -2.53 -19.28
CA SER A 424 -12.46 -1.42 -19.50
C SER A 424 -13.12 -0.04 -19.38
N ILE A 425 -14.36 0.12 -19.84
CA ILE A 425 -15.11 1.38 -19.71
C ILE A 425 -15.48 1.61 -18.25
N GLU A 426 -16.04 0.58 -17.60
CA GLU A 426 -16.45 0.63 -16.18
C GLU A 426 -15.32 1.02 -15.26
N SER A 427 -14.09 0.57 -15.56
CA SER A 427 -12.91 0.92 -14.76
C SER A 427 -12.49 2.37 -14.88
N MET A 428 -12.76 3.00 -16.02
CA MET A 428 -12.39 4.40 -16.27
C MET A 428 -13.46 5.40 -15.83
N ARG A 429 -14.70 4.98 -15.56
CA ARG A 429 -15.80 5.89 -15.16
C ARG A 429 -15.47 6.74 -13.94
N LYS A 430 -15.01 6.14 -12.85
CA LYS A 430 -14.66 6.89 -11.62
C LYS A 430 -13.52 7.89 -11.89
N VAL A 431 -12.54 7.48 -12.69
CA VAL A 431 -11.40 8.32 -13.08
C VAL A 431 -11.89 9.54 -13.86
N ILE A 432 -12.78 9.35 -14.84
CA ILE A 432 -13.42 10.42 -15.59
C ILE A 432 -14.17 11.38 -14.65
N TYR A 433 -15.00 10.87 -13.75
CA TYR A 433 -15.76 11.70 -12.80
C TYR A 433 -14.85 12.50 -11.87
N ALA A 434 -13.82 11.87 -11.31
CA ALA A 434 -12.86 12.53 -10.43
C ALA A 434 -12.09 13.62 -11.17
N MET A 435 -11.64 13.35 -12.40
CA MET A 435 -10.96 14.31 -13.28
C MET A 435 -11.86 15.47 -13.69
N ASN A 436 -13.16 15.22 -13.85
CA ASN A 436 -14.12 16.25 -14.24
C ASN A 436 -14.56 17.17 -13.08
N LYS A 437 -14.38 16.76 -11.82
CA LYS A 437 -14.82 17.46 -10.61
C LYS A 437 -13.70 18.23 -9.88
N LYS A 438 -12.46 17.73 -9.93
CA LYS A 438 -11.31 18.34 -9.25
C LYS A 438 -10.94 19.71 -9.83
N SER A 439 -10.44 20.60 -8.97
CA SER A 439 -9.80 21.86 -9.37
C SER A 439 -8.44 21.61 -10.04
N ILE A 440 -8.00 22.57 -10.87
CA ILE A 440 -6.73 22.55 -11.62
C ILE A 440 -5.52 22.21 -10.73
N GLU A 441 -5.53 22.63 -9.46
CA GLU A 441 -4.43 22.46 -8.50
C GLU A 441 -4.20 21.01 -8.01
N ASN A 442 -5.16 20.10 -8.23
CA ASN A 442 -5.15 18.75 -7.66
C ASN A 442 -4.77 17.63 -8.65
N HIS A 443 -4.18 17.99 -9.79
CA HIS A 443 -3.81 17.07 -10.88
C HIS A 443 -2.33 17.15 -11.21
N THR A 444 -1.68 15.98 -11.32
CA THR A 444 -0.37 15.92 -11.97
C THR A 444 -0.54 15.88 -13.49
N LEU A 445 0.42 16.47 -14.20
CA LEU A 445 0.40 16.50 -15.65
C LEU A 445 0.52 15.08 -16.22
N ARG A 446 1.35 14.23 -15.60
CA ARG A 446 1.51 12.82 -15.96
C ARG A 446 0.24 11.98 -15.78
N GLU A 447 -0.46 12.09 -14.64
CA GLU A 447 -1.70 11.34 -14.44
C GLU A 447 -2.74 11.72 -15.51
N SER A 448 -2.84 13.03 -15.80
CA SER A 448 -3.73 13.55 -16.84
C SER A 448 -3.38 12.99 -18.22
N ALA A 449 -2.09 12.89 -18.53
CA ALA A 449 -1.58 12.32 -19.77
C ALA A 449 -2.00 10.84 -19.91
N GLU A 450 -1.63 10.00 -18.94
CA GLU A 450 -1.87 8.55 -18.97
C GLU A 450 -3.37 8.21 -19.05
N VAL A 451 -4.21 8.97 -18.34
CA VAL A 451 -5.69 8.86 -18.44
C VAL A 451 -6.19 9.28 -19.82
N THR A 452 -5.69 10.40 -20.36
CA THR A 452 -6.08 10.87 -21.70
C THR A 452 -5.78 9.83 -22.77
N TYR A 453 -4.57 9.25 -22.74
CA TYR A 453 -4.19 8.19 -23.68
C TYR A 453 -5.11 6.98 -23.59
N THR A 454 -5.39 6.52 -22.38
CA THR A 454 -6.27 5.37 -22.15
C THR A 454 -7.68 5.62 -22.69
N LEU A 455 -8.26 6.78 -22.37
CA LEU A 455 -9.60 7.17 -22.84
C LEU A 455 -9.64 7.35 -24.36
N LEU A 456 -8.57 7.85 -24.98
CA LEU A 456 -8.46 7.94 -26.43
C LEU A 456 -8.58 6.57 -27.08
N LYS A 457 -7.82 5.58 -26.58
CA LYS A 457 -7.88 4.20 -27.10
C LYS A 457 -9.28 3.60 -26.96
N ILE A 458 -9.94 3.82 -25.83
CA ILE A 458 -11.33 3.38 -25.64
C ILE A 458 -12.24 4.07 -26.68
N TYR A 459 -12.15 5.39 -26.83
CA TYR A 459 -12.95 6.14 -27.81
C TYR A 459 -12.74 5.64 -29.25
N MET A 460 -11.50 5.35 -29.65
CA MET A 460 -11.22 4.87 -31.00
C MET A 460 -11.98 3.60 -31.34
N ILE A 461 -12.18 2.72 -30.36
CA ILE A 461 -12.87 1.44 -30.50
C ILE A 461 -14.39 1.59 -30.31
N THR A 462 -14.83 2.37 -29.31
CA THR A 462 -16.25 2.41 -28.92
C THR A 462 -17.04 3.52 -29.60
N LYS A 463 -16.35 4.58 -30.06
CA LYS A 463 -16.96 5.82 -30.56
C LYS A 463 -17.93 6.48 -29.57
N ASP A 464 -17.71 6.28 -28.28
CA ASP A 464 -18.53 6.84 -27.20
C ASP A 464 -18.29 8.37 -27.04
N GLU A 465 -19.34 9.16 -27.25
CA GLU A 465 -19.29 10.63 -27.18
C GLU A 465 -19.04 11.17 -25.76
N PHE A 466 -19.45 10.45 -24.71
CA PHE A 466 -19.12 10.83 -23.33
C PHE A 466 -17.61 10.68 -23.07
N ILE A 467 -17.00 9.62 -23.60
CA ILE A 467 -15.55 9.43 -23.52
C ILE A 467 -14.82 10.51 -24.31
N LYS A 468 -15.26 10.81 -25.54
CA LYS A 468 -14.70 11.89 -26.37
C LYS A 468 -14.72 13.24 -25.66
N SER A 469 -15.87 13.63 -25.11
CA SER A 469 -15.99 14.90 -24.37
C SER A 469 -15.07 14.94 -23.14
N SER A 470 -14.89 13.80 -22.47
CA SER A 470 -13.96 13.67 -21.35
C SER A 470 -12.50 13.81 -21.78
N VAL A 471 -12.08 13.20 -22.90
CA VAL A 471 -10.74 13.38 -23.49
C VAL A 471 -10.47 14.85 -23.78
N ILE A 472 -11.41 15.56 -24.42
CA ILE A 472 -11.29 16.99 -24.73
C ILE A 472 -11.14 17.82 -23.44
N LYS A 473 -11.96 17.53 -22.43
CA LYS A 473 -11.97 18.27 -21.16
C LYS A 473 -10.67 18.06 -20.37
N ILE A 474 -10.22 16.81 -20.21
CA ILE A 474 -8.98 16.47 -19.50
C ILE A 474 -7.76 17.03 -20.25
N SER A 475 -7.75 16.96 -21.59
CA SER A 475 -6.68 17.57 -22.39
C SER A 475 -6.64 19.10 -22.22
N SER A 476 -7.80 19.74 -22.12
CA SER A 476 -7.90 21.19 -21.87
C SER A 476 -7.44 21.56 -20.46
N LEU A 477 -7.72 20.71 -19.47
CA LEU A 477 -7.24 20.87 -18.10
C LEU A 477 -5.72 20.79 -18.05
N ALA A 478 -5.13 19.76 -18.66
CA ALA A 478 -3.69 19.60 -18.76
C ALA A 478 -3.02 20.78 -19.49
N PHE A 479 -3.66 21.33 -20.53
CA PHE A 479 -3.20 22.58 -21.16
C PHE A 479 -3.23 23.77 -20.21
N SER A 480 -4.27 23.91 -19.38
CA SER A 480 -4.35 24.99 -18.40
C SER A 480 -3.26 24.89 -17.32
N ILE A 481 -2.98 23.68 -16.83
CA ILE A 481 -1.86 23.40 -15.92
C ILE A 481 -0.55 23.79 -16.58
N LEU A 482 -0.32 23.30 -17.81
CA LEU A 482 0.88 23.61 -18.57
C LEU A 482 1.02 25.10 -18.86
N SER A 483 -0.06 25.84 -19.10
CA SER A 483 -0.01 27.27 -19.41
C SER A 483 0.26 28.13 -18.16
N ASN A 484 -0.42 27.80 -17.06
CA ASN A 484 -0.43 28.61 -15.84
C ASN A 484 0.70 28.26 -14.85
N SER A 485 1.44 27.17 -15.06
CA SER A 485 2.51 26.77 -14.16
C SER A 485 3.63 27.82 -14.11
N THR A 486 3.71 28.56 -13.01
CA THR A 486 4.87 29.38 -12.60
C THR A 486 5.94 28.54 -11.90
N ASP A 487 5.57 27.37 -11.38
CA ASP A 487 6.44 26.42 -10.68
C ASP A 487 7.19 25.47 -11.63
N LYS A 488 8.30 24.90 -11.13
CA LYS A 488 9.10 23.86 -11.78
C LYS A 488 8.25 22.59 -12.00
N LEU A 489 7.58 22.49 -13.14
CA LEU A 489 7.10 21.21 -13.65
C LEU A 489 8.29 20.27 -13.86
N GLU A 490 8.14 19.01 -13.46
CA GLU A 490 9.15 18.00 -13.77
C GLU A 490 9.22 17.77 -15.28
N LEU A 491 10.45 17.64 -15.82
CA LEU A 491 10.67 17.45 -17.24
C LEU A 491 9.94 16.20 -17.75
N GLU A 492 10.02 15.09 -17.02
CA GLU A 492 9.38 13.81 -17.38
C GLU A 492 7.86 13.93 -17.55
N ASP A 493 7.21 14.76 -16.73
CA ASP A 493 5.77 15.00 -16.78
C ASP A 493 5.37 15.77 -18.06
N MET A 494 6.16 16.78 -18.43
CA MET A 494 5.98 17.51 -19.69
C MET A 494 6.26 16.61 -20.90
N GLU A 495 7.26 15.73 -20.79
CA GLU A 495 7.61 14.80 -21.84
C GLU A 495 6.48 13.81 -22.14
N ALA A 496 5.98 13.13 -21.09
CA ALA A 496 4.89 12.16 -21.21
C ALA A 496 3.62 12.79 -21.80
N PHE A 497 3.27 14.00 -21.35
CA PHE A 497 2.12 14.72 -21.88
C PHE A 497 2.29 15.09 -23.36
N THR A 498 3.49 15.56 -23.75
CA THR A 498 3.77 15.90 -25.15
C THR A 498 3.67 14.67 -26.04
N ILE A 499 4.23 13.53 -25.62
CA ILE A 499 4.17 12.27 -26.36
C ILE A 499 2.72 11.86 -26.65
N ILE A 500 1.82 12.02 -25.68
CA ILE A 500 0.41 11.65 -25.83
C ILE A 500 -0.33 12.59 -26.79
N LEU A 501 -0.07 13.89 -26.76
CA LEU A 501 -0.63 14.82 -27.74
C LEU A 501 -0.14 14.51 -29.16
N LEU A 502 1.12 14.12 -29.30
CA LEU A 502 1.68 13.73 -30.58
C LEU A 502 1.11 12.38 -31.05
N ALA A 503 0.81 11.46 -30.14
CA ALA A 503 0.08 10.23 -30.46
C ALA A 503 -1.33 10.53 -30.99
N ILE A 504 -2.09 11.43 -30.33
CA ILE A 504 -3.40 11.90 -30.81
C ILE A 504 -3.28 12.51 -32.21
N TYR A 505 -2.25 13.32 -32.44
CA TYR A 505 -2.01 13.94 -33.74
C TYR A 505 -1.70 12.89 -34.83
N LYS A 506 -0.85 11.90 -34.54
CA LYS A 506 -0.43 10.85 -35.50
C LYS A 506 -1.62 10.01 -35.98
N GLU A 507 -2.62 9.80 -35.13
CA GLU A 507 -3.83 9.04 -35.47
C GLU A 507 -4.81 9.80 -36.37
N LYS A 508 -4.55 11.08 -36.68
CA LYS A 508 -5.34 11.93 -37.59
C LYS A 508 -6.85 11.91 -37.29
N LEU A 509 -7.20 11.91 -36.00
CA LEU A 509 -8.60 11.81 -35.60
C LEU A 509 -9.36 13.08 -35.99
N SER A 510 -10.22 12.96 -37.01
CA SER A 510 -11.09 14.04 -37.52
C SER A 510 -11.96 14.68 -36.44
N ASP A 511 -12.27 13.91 -35.41
CA ASP A 511 -13.20 14.25 -34.34
C ASP A 511 -12.59 15.17 -33.28
N PHE A 512 -11.26 15.32 -33.27
CA PHE A 512 -10.56 16.23 -32.38
C PHE A 512 -10.10 17.45 -33.18
N ASN A 513 -10.13 18.64 -32.59
CA ASN A 513 -9.56 19.83 -33.22
C ASN A 513 -8.02 19.68 -33.25
N ILE A 514 -7.51 19.04 -34.31
CA ILE A 514 -6.09 18.70 -34.51
C ILE A 514 -5.22 19.96 -34.37
N ASN A 515 -5.69 21.10 -34.87
CA ASN A 515 -4.97 22.38 -34.76
C ASN A 515 -4.79 22.82 -33.30
N ARG A 516 -5.77 22.53 -32.43
CA ARG A 516 -5.66 22.81 -30.99
C ARG A 516 -4.67 21.86 -30.32
N VAL A 517 -4.74 20.56 -30.59
CA VAL A 517 -3.79 19.55 -30.06
C VAL A 517 -2.36 19.92 -30.43
N PHE A 518 -2.15 20.33 -31.68
CA PHE A 518 -0.86 20.77 -32.19
C PHE A 518 -0.33 22.03 -31.49
N LYS A 519 -1.17 23.05 -31.28
CA LYS A 519 -0.80 24.26 -30.52
C LYS A 519 -0.39 23.94 -29.07
N ILE A 520 -1.05 22.96 -28.44
CA ILE A 520 -0.73 22.51 -27.08
C ILE A 520 0.63 21.81 -27.08
N ALA A 521 0.87 20.91 -28.04
CA ALA A 521 2.17 20.24 -28.20
C ALA A 521 3.30 21.26 -28.43
N ASP A 522 3.05 22.31 -29.22
CA ASP A 522 4.00 23.39 -29.46
C ASP A 522 4.30 24.23 -28.21
N LEU A 523 3.29 24.51 -27.39
CA LEU A 523 3.50 25.18 -26.10
C LEU A 523 4.35 24.32 -25.17
N SER A 524 4.06 23.02 -25.09
CA SER A 524 4.81 22.08 -24.26
C SER A 524 6.26 21.97 -24.72
N TYR A 525 6.47 21.86 -26.03
CA TYR A 525 7.79 21.93 -26.66
C TYR A 525 8.57 23.19 -26.25
N ASN A 526 7.96 24.37 -26.33
CA ASN A 526 8.64 25.62 -25.97
C ASN A 526 9.01 25.67 -24.48
N LYS A 527 8.16 25.11 -23.60
CA LYS A 527 8.47 24.98 -22.17
C LYS A 527 9.61 23.99 -21.92
N VAL A 528 9.59 22.82 -22.56
CA VAL A 528 10.67 21.82 -22.50
C VAL A 528 12.00 22.42 -22.99
N LEU A 529 11.98 23.13 -24.12
CA LEU A 529 13.16 23.79 -24.67
C LEU A 529 13.67 24.91 -23.74
N GLY A 530 12.76 25.71 -23.17
CA GLY A 530 13.10 26.75 -22.21
C GLY A 530 13.71 26.20 -20.92
N PHE A 531 13.12 25.12 -20.37
CA PHE A 531 13.66 24.39 -19.23
C PHE A 531 15.06 23.87 -19.53
N TRP A 532 15.22 23.23 -20.69
CA TRP A 532 16.49 22.69 -21.17
C TRP A 532 17.58 23.77 -21.25
N LYS A 533 17.28 24.93 -21.85
CA LYS A 533 18.23 26.04 -21.99
C LYS A 533 18.62 26.67 -20.64
N ASN A 534 17.73 26.69 -19.66
CA ASN A 534 17.92 27.42 -18.38
C ASN A 534 18.51 26.57 -17.22
N GLU A 535 18.05 25.33 -17.02
CA GLU A 535 18.45 24.49 -15.86
C GLU A 535 19.70 23.63 -16.14
N VAL A 536 19.88 23.18 -17.39
CA VAL A 536 20.89 22.17 -17.74
C VAL A 536 22.25 22.78 -18.08
N CYS A 537 22.29 24.02 -18.59
CA CYS A 537 23.54 24.81 -18.69
C CYS A 537 24.26 24.97 -17.33
N LYS A 538 23.55 24.73 -16.21
CA LYS A 538 24.10 24.80 -14.84
C LYS A 538 24.41 23.42 -14.23
N ASN A 539 23.73 22.32 -14.61
CA ASN A 539 23.84 20.99 -13.95
C ASN A 539 23.59 19.80 -14.91
N SER A 540 24.30 19.71 -16.04
CA SER A 540 24.05 18.75 -17.13
C SER A 540 24.17 17.25 -16.82
N LEU A 541 24.67 16.86 -15.64
CA LEU A 541 24.85 15.47 -15.24
C LEU A 541 23.58 14.80 -14.67
N ASN A 542 22.54 15.57 -14.34
CA ASN A 542 21.37 15.07 -13.60
C ASN A 542 20.10 14.89 -14.45
N TYR A 543 20.07 15.36 -15.71
CA TYR A 543 18.88 15.36 -16.55
C TYR A 543 19.03 14.46 -17.78
N ASP A 544 17.94 13.83 -18.18
CA ASP A 544 17.93 12.88 -19.27
C ASP A 544 17.59 13.54 -20.62
N VAL A 545 18.63 13.73 -21.43
CA VAL A 545 18.54 14.39 -22.75
C VAL A 545 17.67 13.60 -23.74
N ASN A 546 17.59 12.29 -23.56
CA ASN A 546 17.06 11.39 -24.58
C ASN A 546 15.53 11.46 -24.68
N GLY A 547 14.82 11.72 -23.57
CA GLY A 547 13.38 11.97 -23.58
C GLY A 547 13.01 13.19 -24.41
N VAL A 548 13.74 14.29 -24.24
CA VAL A 548 13.61 15.50 -25.07
C VAL A 548 13.87 15.20 -26.55
N VAL A 549 14.92 14.43 -26.87
CA VAL A 549 15.23 14.05 -28.26
C VAL A 549 14.07 13.25 -28.88
N VAL A 550 13.42 12.34 -28.15
CA VAL A 550 12.25 11.59 -28.65
C VAL A 550 11.15 12.55 -29.11
N ILE A 551 10.79 13.53 -28.27
CA ILE A 551 9.76 14.52 -28.59
C ILE A 551 10.14 15.33 -29.82
N PHE A 552 11.39 15.79 -29.86
CA PHE A 552 11.87 16.64 -30.94
C PHE A 552 11.92 15.86 -32.26
N SER A 553 12.24 14.57 -32.21
CA SER A 553 12.24 13.69 -33.38
C SER A 553 10.84 13.56 -33.98
N ILE A 554 9.82 13.35 -33.13
CA ILE A 554 8.42 13.26 -33.57
C ILE A 554 7.94 14.62 -34.13
N LEU A 555 8.30 15.73 -33.48
CA LEU A 555 7.97 17.08 -33.97
C LEU A 555 8.68 17.42 -35.28
N LEU A 556 9.94 17.02 -35.44
CA LEU A 556 10.70 17.20 -36.67
C LEU A 556 10.00 16.47 -37.83
N TYR A 557 9.55 15.24 -37.61
CA TYR A 557 8.78 14.49 -38.60
C TYR A 557 7.49 15.22 -39.01
N ILE A 558 6.76 15.77 -38.04
CA ILE A 558 5.49 16.48 -38.30
C ILE A 558 5.71 17.83 -38.98
N LYS A 559 6.69 18.62 -38.52
CA LYS A 559 6.90 20.02 -38.95
C LYS A 559 7.87 20.19 -40.11
N LYS A 560 8.79 19.23 -40.30
CA LYS A 560 9.94 19.34 -41.20
C LYS A 560 10.70 20.67 -41.00
N ASN A 561 10.90 21.07 -39.74
CA ASN A 561 11.44 22.38 -39.37
C ASN A 561 12.95 22.29 -39.03
N ALA A 562 13.76 23.04 -39.79
CA ALA A 562 15.22 23.11 -39.62
C ALA A 562 15.68 23.60 -38.23
N VAL A 563 14.87 24.41 -37.54
CA VAL A 563 15.17 24.85 -36.16
C VAL A 563 15.14 23.66 -35.20
N ILE A 564 14.15 22.77 -35.33
CA ILE A 564 14.04 21.57 -34.48
C ILE A 564 15.20 20.63 -34.77
N GLU A 565 15.55 20.48 -36.06
CA GLU A 565 16.71 19.71 -36.48
C GLU A 565 18.02 20.24 -35.87
N HIS A 566 18.21 21.56 -35.87
CA HIS A 566 19.36 22.20 -35.24
C HIS A 566 19.39 21.96 -33.73
N GLU A 567 18.26 22.08 -33.03
CA GLU A 567 18.20 21.81 -31.58
C GLU A 567 18.51 20.34 -31.26
N ILE A 568 18.03 19.38 -32.08
CA ILE A 568 18.41 17.96 -31.96
C ILE A 568 19.93 17.80 -32.10
N GLN A 569 20.55 18.46 -33.09
CA GLN A 569 22.01 18.40 -33.25
C GLN A 569 22.75 18.92 -32.01
N GLN A 570 22.28 20.00 -31.39
CA GLN A 570 22.87 20.54 -30.16
C GLN A 570 22.70 19.57 -28.98
N LEU A 571 21.50 19.00 -28.82
CA LEU A 571 21.21 18.02 -27.78
C LEU A 571 22.12 16.78 -27.89
N LEU A 572 22.26 16.23 -29.09
CA LEU A 572 23.13 15.07 -29.34
C LEU A 572 24.60 15.41 -29.08
N LYS A 573 25.08 16.58 -29.50
CA LYS A 573 26.46 17.04 -29.20
C LYS A 573 26.72 17.10 -27.70
N ILE A 574 25.78 17.65 -26.93
CA ILE A 574 25.89 17.74 -25.47
C ILE A 574 25.95 16.33 -24.86
N GLU A 575 25.01 15.46 -25.21
CA GLU A 575 24.96 14.09 -24.67
C GLU A 575 26.25 13.31 -24.99
N ARG A 576 26.73 13.37 -26.23
CA ARG A 576 28.00 12.76 -26.66
C ARG A 576 29.20 13.31 -25.88
N SER A 577 29.21 14.61 -25.60
CA SER A 577 30.29 15.23 -24.81
C SER A 577 30.31 14.72 -23.35
N ILE A 578 29.14 14.46 -22.77
CA ILE A 578 28.99 13.91 -21.41
C ILE A 578 29.42 12.44 -21.39
N GLY A 579 29.03 11.66 -22.41
CA GLY A 579 29.36 10.23 -22.54
C GLY A 579 30.86 9.91 -22.61
N SER A 580 31.69 10.86 -23.05
CA SER A 580 33.16 10.71 -23.07
C SER A 580 33.80 10.59 -21.68
N LYS A 581 33.12 11.04 -20.61
CA LYS A 581 33.54 10.91 -19.21
C LYS A 581 32.91 9.66 -18.60
N LYS A 582 33.57 8.52 -18.83
CA LYS A 582 33.25 7.09 -18.57
C LYS A 582 32.55 6.62 -17.26
N GLN A 583 31.95 7.46 -16.41
CA GLN A 583 31.45 7.03 -15.08
C GLN A 583 29.95 7.18 -14.80
N CYS A 584 29.13 7.78 -15.67
CA CYS A 584 27.76 8.20 -15.29
C CYS A 584 26.61 7.77 -16.22
N ARG A 585 26.64 6.62 -16.89
CA ARG A 585 25.41 6.11 -17.56
C ARG A 585 24.65 5.17 -16.60
N LYS A 586 23.53 5.64 -16.05
CA LYS A 586 22.55 4.78 -15.35
C LYS A 586 21.98 3.78 -16.37
N LYS A 587 21.59 2.57 -15.93
CA LYS A 587 21.01 1.51 -16.79
C LYS A 587 19.85 2.00 -17.67
N GLU A 588 19.05 2.93 -17.15
CA GLU A 588 17.87 3.50 -17.81
C GLU A 588 18.22 4.41 -19.01
N THR A 589 19.45 4.94 -19.06
CA THR A 589 19.91 5.82 -20.15
C THR A 589 20.06 5.08 -21.48
N TYR A 590 20.51 3.82 -21.47
CA TYR A 590 20.72 3.05 -22.71
C TYR A 590 19.41 2.73 -23.43
N LYS A 591 18.34 2.42 -22.69
CA LYS A 591 17.01 2.17 -23.29
C LYS A 591 16.49 3.40 -24.04
N LYS A 592 16.60 4.57 -23.41
CA LYS A 592 16.12 5.82 -24.00
C LYS A 592 16.99 6.29 -25.17
N VAL A 593 18.31 6.05 -25.13
CA VAL A 593 19.19 6.22 -26.30
C VAL A 593 18.71 5.33 -27.45
N LEU A 594 18.46 4.05 -27.18
CA LEU A 594 17.99 3.12 -28.21
C LEU A 594 16.70 3.62 -28.88
N ILE A 595 15.71 4.01 -28.08
CA ILE A 595 14.44 4.56 -28.55
C ILE A 595 14.66 5.81 -29.40
N SER A 596 15.37 6.81 -28.85
CA SER A 596 15.50 8.11 -29.50
C SER A 596 16.23 8.01 -30.84
N ARG A 597 17.28 7.18 -30.92
CA ARG A 597 18.05 6.96 -32.15
C ARG A 597 17.26 6.19 -33.20
N SER A 598 16.48 5.19 -32.76
CA SER A 598 15.63 4.41 -33.66
C SER A 598 14.58 5.30 -34.32
N ILE A 599 13.94 6.19 -33.55
CA ILE A 599 12.95 7.16 -34.06
C ILE A 599 13.60 8.16 -35.02
N LEU A 600 14.77 8.71 -34.68
CA LEU A 600 15.51 9.61 -35.58
C LEU A 600 15.82 8.93 -36.92
N LYS A 601 16.29 7.68 -36.87
CA LYS A 601 16.61 6.89 -38.05
C LYS A 601 15.37 6.59 -38.90
N GLU A 602 14.27 6.15 -38.27
CA GLU A 602 12.97 5.89 -38.93
C GLU A 602 12.46 7.12 -39.68
N TYR A 603 12.64 8.32 -39.10
CA TYR A 603 12.22 9.57 -39.73
C TYR A 603 13.27 10.19 -40.66
N GLY A 604 14.35 9.48 -40.97
CA GLY A 604 15.34 9.89 -41.97
C GLY A 604 16.29 11.00 -41.52
N TYR A 605 16.48 11.19 -40.21
CA TYR A 605 17.48 12.13 -39.69
C TYR A 605 18.89 11.68 -40.07
N ASN A 606 19.67 12.57 -40.68
CA ASN A 606 20.99 12.25 -41.21
C ASN A 606 22.11 12.67 -40.23
N ASP A 607 22.64 11.69 -39.50
CA ASP A 607 23.81 11.85 -38.65
C ASP A 607 24.61 10.53 -38.69
N GLY A 608 25.88 10.62 -39.10
CA GLY A 608 26.74 9.45 -39.34
C GLY A 608 27.04 8.60 -38.11
N LEU A 609 26.76 9.10 -36.90
CA LEU A 609 27.01 8.38 -35.65
C LEU A 609 25.79 7.60 -35.15
N ILE A 610 24.57 7.89 -35.64
CA ILE A 610 23.33 7.27 -35.13
C ILE A 610 23.35 5.74 -35.27
N VAL A 611 23.79 5.23 -36.43
CA VAL A 611 23.86 3.78 -36.67
C VAL A 611 24.88 3.12 -35.73
N GLN A 612 26.03 3.76 -35.52
CA GLN A 612 27.04 3.28 -34.58
C GLN A 612 26.49 3.24 -33.14
N GLU A 613 25.85 4.32 -32.70
CA GLU A 613 25.24 4.43 -31.37
C GLU A 613 24.16 3.37 -31.13
N LEU A 614 23.33 3.08 -32.14
CA LEU A 614 22.35 2.00 -32.09
C LEU A 614 23.04 0.65 -31.90
N ASN A 615 24.02 0.32 -32.73
CA ASN A 615 24.75 -0.96 -32.65
C ASN A 615 25.47 -1.13 -31.29
N GLU A 616 26.13 -0.09 -30.79
CA GLU A 616 26.78 -0.11 -29.47
C GLU A 616 25.76 -0.30 -28.33
N THR A 617 24.60 0.35 -28.42
CA THR A 617 23.55 0.28 -27.41
C THR A 617 22.85 -1.08 -27.43
N ILE A 618 22.55 -1.62 -28.62
CA ILE A 618 22.02 -2.98 -28.81
C ILE A 618 22.97 -3.99 -28.17
N LYS A 619 24.27 -3.91 -28.50
CA LYS A 619 25.29 -4.80 -27.95
C LYS A 619 25.33 -4.73 -26.42
N TYR A 620 25.30 -3.53 -25.85
CA TYR A 620 25.28 -3.35 -24.40
C TYR A 620 24.04 -4.00 -23.75
N ILE A 621 22.85 -3.78 -24.32
CA ILE A 621 21.60 -4.36 -23.79
C ILE A 621 21.66 -5.89 -23.86
N ILE A 622 22.10 -6.46 -24.99
CA ILE A 622 22.26 -7.90 -25.17
C ILE A 622 23.24 -8.50 -24.13
N GLU A 623 24.37 -7.85 -23.90
CA GLU A 623 25.42 -8.37 -23.02
C GLU A 623 25.18 -8.15 -21.52
N LYS A 624 24.45 -7.10 -21.13
CA LYS A 624 24.39 -6.62 -19.74
C LYS A 624 23.00 -6.52 -19.14
N GLU A 625 21.95 -6.43 -19.95
CA GLU A 625 20.62 -6.08 -19.45
C GLU A 625 19.64 -7.27 -19.42
N PHE A 626 19.95 -8.36 -20.11
CA PHE A 626 19.21 -9.62 -20.01
C PHE A 626 19.59 -10.42 -18.77
N GLY A 627 18.59 -11.00 -18.12
CA GLY A 627 18.75 -11.83 -16.92
C GLY A 627 19.17 -11.06 -15.66
N ASN A 628 19.64 -9.83 -15.78
CA ASN A 628 19.99 -8.96 -14.66
C ASN A 628 18.80 -8.13 -14.17
N GLY A 629 17.59 -8.67 -14.30
CA GLY A 629 16.32 -7.98 -14.20
C GLY A 629 15.55 -8.29 -12.93
N THR A 630 15.34 -7.26 -12.12
CA THR A 630 14.42 -7.31 -10.99
C THR A 630 12.95 -7.28 -11.43
N TYR A 631 12.56 -7.63 -12.66
CA TYR A 631 11.16 -7.48 -13.09
C TYR A 631 10.78 -8.57 -14.09
N TYR A 632 9.62 -9.18 -13.89
CA TYR A 632 9.07 -10.23 -14.78
C TYR A 632 8.92 -9.81 -16.24
N ASN A 633 8.95 -8.50 -16.51
CA ASN A 633 8.69 -7.90 -17.80
C ASN A 633 9.94 -7.26 -18.44
N ARG A 634 11.08 -7.20 -17.75
CA ARG A 634 12.25 -6.45 -18.23
C ARG A 634 12.86 -7.09 -19.48
N ASP A 635 13.05 -8.40 -19.49
CA ASP A 635 13.67 -9.09 -20.61
C ASP A 635 12.80 -8.96 -21.87
N ILE A 636 11.47 -9.08 -21.74
CA ILE A 636 10.56 -8.86 -22.87
C ILE A 636 10.63 -7.41 -23.34
N GLU A 637 10.64 -6.43 -22.43
CA GLU A 637 10.79 -5.02 -22.79
C GLU A 637 12.08 -4.79 -23.58
N ASN A 638 13.19 -5.38 -23.12
CA ASN A 638 14.48 -5.30 -23.80
C ASN A 638 14.42 -5.96 -25.18
N ILE A 639 13.76 -7.11 -25.34
CA ILE A 639 13.56 -7.76 -26.64
C ILE A 639 12.75 -6.86 -27.57
N GLU A 640 11.63 -6.29 -27.11
CA GLU A 640 10.80 -5.42 -27.94
C GLU A 640 11.55 -4.13 -28.35
N LEU A 641 12.37 -3.58 -27.46
CA LEU A 641 13.24 -2.43 -27.73
C LEU A 641 14.33 -2.76 -28.76
N VAL A 642 15.03 -3.88 -28.58
CA VAL A 642 16.07 -4.33 -29.53
C VAL A 642 15.44 -4.65 -30.88
N ARG A 643 14.25 -5.28 -30.92
CA ARG A 643 13.52 -5.56 -32.15
C ARG A 643 13.14 -4.27 -32.88
N TYR A 644 12.64 -3.26 -32.17
CA TYR A 644 12.31 -1.96 -32.77
C TYR A 644 13.55 -1.28 -33.37
N ALA A 645 14.67 -1.31 -32.66
CA ALA A 645 15.93 -0.78 -33.19
C ALA A 645 16.43 -1.55 -34.41
N ALA A 646 16.36 -2.88 -34.38
CA ALA A 646 16.70 -3.75 -35.51
C ALA A 646 15.85 -3.44 -36.74
N SER A 647 14.55 -3.20 -36.57
CA SER A 647 13.66 -2.77 -37.65
C SER A 647 14.08 -1.41 -38.24
N SER A 648 14.51 -0.45 -37.43
CA SER A 648 15.02 0.84 -37.93
C SER A 648 16.37 0.73 -38.66
N LEU A 649 17.10 -0.36 -38.44
CA LEU A 649 18.39 -0.67 -39.08
C LEU A 649 18.23 -1.62 -40.29
N GLU A 650 17.03 -2.13 -40.55
CA GLU A 650 16.77 -3.17 -41.55
C GLU A 650 17.61 -4.45 -41.29
N ASP A 651 17.84 -4.79 -40.02
CA ASP A 651 18.60 -5.99 -39.61
C ASP A 651 17.68 -7.19 -39.38
N ASP A 652 17.36 -7.91 -40.46
CA ASP A 652 16.49 -9.10 -40.43
C ASP A 652 17.00 -10.21 -39.52
N VAL A 653 18.33 -10.38 -39.40
CA VAL A 653 18.94 -11.42 -38.56
C VAL A 653 18.65 -11.13 -37.09
N LEU A 654 18.79 -9.87 -36.68
CA LEU A 654 18.50 -9.46 -35.31
C LEU A 654 16.99 -9.46 -35.03
N ILE A 655 16.15 -9.07 -36.00
CA ILE A 655 14.68 -9.16 -35.88
C ILE A 655 14.26 -10.62 -35.64
N ASN A 656 14.78 -11.55 -36.43
CA ASN A 656 14.50 -12.98 -36.27
C ASN A 656 15.02 -13.50 -34.93
N SER A 657 16.21 -13.07 -34.50
CA SER A 657 16.74 -13.40 -33.17
C SER A 657 15.83 -12.90 -32.05
N CYS A 658 15.31 -11.67 -32.14
CA CYS A 658 14.36 -11.13 -31.18
C CYS A 658 13.07 -11.95 -31.13
N ASN A 659 12.51 -12.32 -32.29
CA ASN A 659 11.30 -13.14 -32.35
C ASN A 659 11.53 -14.52 -31.71
N SER A 660 12.62 -15.21 -32.04
CA SER A 660 12.98 -16.50 -31.44
C SER A 660 13.14 -16.41 -29.91
N ASN A 661 13.84 -15.38 -29.42
CA ASN A 661 14.03 -15.18 -27.98
C ASN A 661 12.73 -14.83 -27.26
N LEU A 662 11.86 -14.03 -27.89
CA LEU A 662 10.54 -13.72 -27.35
C LEU A 662 9.71 -14.99 -27.23
N ASN A 663 9.70 -15.81 -28.28
CA ASN A 663 8.97 -17.06 -28.33
C ASN A 663 9.41 -18.03 -27.23
N ARG A 664 10.73 -18.14 -27.03
CA ARG A 664 11.32 -18.95 -25.96
C ARG A 664 10.92 -18.44 -24.57
N LEU A 665 11.04 -17.13 -24.32
CA LEU A 665 10.70 -16.53 -23.04
C LEU A 665 9.21 -16.70 -22.70
N VAL A 666 8.34 -16.55 -23.70
CA VAL A 666 6.90 -16.77 -23.53
C VAL A 666 6.62 -18.19 -23.02
N LYS A 667 7.27 -19.19 -23.62
CA LYS A 667 7.06 -20.59 -23.27
C LYS A 667 7.71 -20.99 -21.94
N GLU A 668 8.92 -20.54 -21.69
CA GLU A 668 9.71 -20.91 -20.51
C GLU A 668 9.24 -20.21 -19.24
N ASP A 669 8.72 -18.99 -19.34
CA ASP A 669 8.45 -18.14 -18.16
C ASP A 669 7.04 -17.53 -18.16
N LEU A 670 6.65 -16.85 -19.24
CA LEU A 670 5.43 -16.03 -19.24
C LEU A 670 4.15 -16.82 -19.01
N ILE A 671 3.98 -17.94 -19.73
CA ILE A 671 2.81 -18.80 -19.63
C ILE A 671 2.70 -19.41 -18.23
N GLU A 672 3.82 -19.90 -17.68
CA GLU A 672 3.83 -20.50 -16.35
C GLU A 672 3.53 -19.46 -15.27
N ASN A 673 4.06 -18.23 -15.42
CA ASN A 673 3.82 -17.12 -14.52
C ASN A 673 2.34 -16.72 -14.46
N ILE A 674 1.67 -16.62 -15.60
CA ILE A 674 0.23 -16.34 -15.66
C ILE A 674 -0.57 -17.50 -15.04
N LYS A 675 -0.23 -18.76 -15.36
CA LYS A 675 -0.88 -19.95 -14.77
C LYS A 675 -0.71 -19.98 -13.25
N LYS A 676 0.48 -19.64 -12.72
CA LYS A 676 0.75 -19.51 -11.28
C LYS A 676 -0.12 -18.42 -10.66
N GLN A 677 -0.20 -17.25 -11.28
CA GLN A 677 -1.03 -16.17 -10.76
C GLN A 677 -2.51 -16.55 -10.67
N ILE A 678 -3.06 -17.16 -11.71
CA ILE A 678 -4.47 -17.63 -11.73
C ILE A 678 -4.71 -18.65 -10.60
N LYS A 679 -3.70 -19.46 -10.26
CA LYS A 679 -3.81 -20.53 -9.26
C LYS A 679 -3.59 -20.05 -7.81
N PHE A 680 -2.59 -19.20 -7.61
CA PHE A 680 -2.04 -18.89 -6.29
C PHE A 680 -2.26 -17.45 -5.83
N GLU A 681 -2.55 -16.50 -6.74
CA GLU A 681 -2.78 -15.09 -6.41
C GLU A 681 -1.61 -14.46 -5.63
N ASP A 682 -0.39 -14.76 -6.05
CA ASP A 682 0.84 -14.39 -5.36
C ASP A 682 1.64 -13.29 -6.07
N ARG A 683 1.09 -12.71 -7.14
CA ARG A 683 1.78 -11.72 -7.97
C ARG A 683 1.05 -10.39 -8.10
N PRO A 684 1.84 -9.31 -8.28
CA PRO A 684 1.30 -7.99 -8.61
C PRO A 684 0.45 -7.97 -9.88
N LEU A 685 -0.55 -7.08 -9.88
CA LEU A 685 -1.46 -6.84 -11.01
C LEU A 685 -1.02 -5.66 -11.88
N SER A 686 0.07 -4.98 -11.55
CA SER A 686 0.58 -3.84 -12.33
C SER A 686 0.90 -4.19 -13.79
N PHE A 687 0.83 -3.21 -14.69
CA PHE A 687 1.25 -3.38 -16.08
C PHE A 687 2.76 -3.53 -16.19
N LYS A 688 3.51 -2.69 -15.49
CA LYS A 688 4.97 -2.63 -15.57
C LYS A 688 5.64 -3.87 -14.97
N TYR A 689 5.13 -4.36 -13.83
CA TYR A 689 5.79 -5.44 -13.08
C TYR A 689 4.91 -6.67 -12.83
N GLY A 690 3.62 -6.61 -13.16
CA GLY A 690 2.66 -7.65 -12.88
C GLY A 690 2.20 -8.41 -14.11
N THR A 691 1.22 -9.29 -13.88
CA THR A 691 0.68 -10.18 -14.91
C THR A 691 -0.12 -9.48 -15.99
N ILE A 692 -0.60 -8.25 -15.75
CA ILE A 692 -1.34 -7.48 -16.75
C ILE A 692 -0.44 -7.12 -17.94
N GLY A 693 0.80 -6.68 -17.71
CA GLY A 693 1.75 -6.44 -18.80
C GLY A 693 2.11 -7.71 -19.56
N GLN A 694 2.20 -8.84 -18.86
CA GLN A 694 2.42 -10.16 -19.47
C GLN A 694 1.26 -10.52 -20.40
N GLY A 695 0.02 -10.39 -19.92
CA GLY A 695 -1.19 -10.61 -20.71
C GLY A 695 -1.29 -9.68 -21.93
N TYR A 696 -0.96 -8.40 -21.74
CA TYR A 696 -0.92 -7.43 -22.84
C TYR A 696 0.06 -7.82 -23.94
N ARG A 697 1.24 -8.33 -23.56
CA ARG A 697 2.24 -8.81 -24.52
C ARG A 697 1.82 -10.08 -25.23
N LEU A 698 1.13 -11.00 -24.55
CA LEU A 698 0.56 -12.18 -25.19
C LEU A 698 -0.40 -11.80 -26.34
N ILE A 699 -1.33 -10.87 -26.09
CA ILE A 699 -2.28 -10.43 -27.12
C ILE A 699 -1.60 -9.63 -28.23
N ARG A 700 -0.52 -8.90 -27.92
CA ARG A 700 0.29 -8.20 -28.93
C ARG A 700 1.07 -9.15 -29.83
N ILE A 701 1.68 -10.20 -29.27
CA ILE A 701 2.36 -11.25 -30.04
C ILE A 701 1.36 -12.00 -30.93
N TYR A 702 0.14 -12.21 -30.42
CA TYR A 702 -0.95 -12.79 -31.20
C TYR A 702 -1.33 -11.90 -32.39
N ASN A 703 -1.50 -10.58 -32.18
CA ASN A 703 -1.88 -9.64 -33.23
C ASN A 703 -1.29 -8.23 -32.99
N GLU A 704 -0.17 -7.94 -33.65
CA GLU A 704 0.56 -6.67 -33.48
C GLU A 704 -0.05 -5.49 -34.24
N ASP A 705 -0.87 -5.76 -35.27
CA ASP A 705 -1.55 -4.73 -36.06
C ASP A 705 -2.70 -4.06 -35.28
N ILE A 706 -3.36 -4.85 -34.42
CA ILE A 706 -4.49 -4.38 -33.60
C ILE A 706 -4.01 -3.80 -32.27
N VAL A 707 -3.03 -4.45 -31.63
CA VAL A 707 -2.60 -4.10 -30.26
C VAL A 707 -1.39 -3.17 -30.32
N PRO A 708 -1.53 -1.89 -29.91
CA PRO A 708 -0.47 -0.90 -30.09
C PRO A 708 0.76 -1.19 -29.23
N GLN A 709 1.89 -0.65 -29.65
CA GLN A 709 3.10 -0.65 -28.84
C GLN A 709 3.03 0.51 -27.82
N ILE A 710 3.25 0.19 -26.54
CA ILE A 710 3.19 1.16 -25.43
C ILE A 710 4.61 1.47 -24.89
N LEU A 711 5.68 0.97 -25.52
CA LEU A 711 7.06 1.20 -25.03
C LEU A 711 7.47 2.68 -24.91
N PHE A 712 6.80 3.56 -25.66
CA PHE A 712 7.11 4.99 -25.73
C PHE A 712 6.32 5.82 -24.70
N ILE A 713 5.42 5.20 -23.93
CA ILE A 713 4.47 5.82 -23.01
C ILE A 713 4.72 5.26 -21.61
#